data_AF-A0A1J5RS08-F1
#
_entry.id   AF-A0A1J5RS08-F1
#
_cell.length_a   1.000
_cell.length_b   1.000
_cell.length_c   1.000
_cell.angle_alpha   90.00
_cell.angle_beta   90.00
_cell.angle_gamma   90.00
#
_symmetry.space_group_name_H-M   'P 1'
#
loop_
_entity.id
_entity.type
_entity.pdbx_description
1 polymer ?
#
loop_
_entity_poly.entity_id
_entity_poly.type
_entity_poly.pdbx_seq_one_letter_code
_entity_poly.pdbx_strand_id
1 'polypeptide(L)'
;MKHSGLIGLLFLSVLSTTGLLSACGGNGSVTTSSGGSGGSSGTAGSVAPSKGWTTVKMGGGGYIPGIIYHPTVANLRYARTDMDGVYRWDNGISQWTALTDGFAPEDGGNEGAESLAVDPSDASKVYMTTSMSVSYGNGRFYYSSNQGNTWSYVSLPFPVGSNNQGRAIGERLVVDPNLPSTMFYASRTAGLWKSTNYGLNWSQVTLLSNYVMTAADMTNSNGGSPIGVEFVVFDTTVQTTGFTPTGNATQTIYVGVAPDYKVLAGLSSYLYKSTDGGATWTGIAIPAAVTSATTGTPPAPVLPYIPHVARAADGMLYIPFASSSGPGSGAPSWLYKFDGTNWTKLLDSSMGPYYGGIGGLSVYGTGATTKIAFGVSGTWGDATWVQIAMASADAGATWHEIGRSGDTNGSLNYHDVSGYWGWVDDLQIDPFNPNHVTYGIGGGIMSSTDAFSASGWLPHWTFDVNGIEEMVNLVMTAPPPTASYALLSGHGDTGLYVNTSLTSSANNRSPGLGGGNGTGIDMAWNNPAYIAAVGTYVTSKGAYSTDSGVTWTNFPTVPPTASNTGDHSRVAVTADGSNVIWSVAGQIPYYTTDNGTTWKATNLPAPASAYNASYHIAADRKNPLKVYAYDHGGDWWNPPGSGKFYYSTDGGHTFTASTQTWDPYGFNNTDLAVNPFAEGDLWLADANNLWHSVDSGVTWTKLTGTLVGTGNTTQHGAMKVALGVPAAVSSYSAAVYFVGRLLTGGVYVYGVYRSDDAGAHWTRIDDDNHRYGGVGGIVADTRVYGRVFLAGRGMDYNY
;
A
#
# COMPACT_ATOMS: atom_id res chain seq x y z
N MET A 1 -3.09 -13.21 -13.33
CA MET A 1 -2.55 -11.90 -12.87
C MET A 1 -2.66 -10.83 -13.96
N LYS A 2 -3.80 -10.76 -14.67
CA LYS A 2 -4.25 -9.56 -15.37
C LYS A 2 -5.44 -9.04 -14.54
N HIS A 3 -5.66 -7.74 -14.55
CA HIS A 3 -6.81 -7.03 -13.96
C HIS A 3 -6.53 -6.34 -12.61
N SER A 4 -5.90 -5.17 -12.69
CA SER A 4 -6.12 -4.08 -11.74
C SER A 4 -7.13 -3.14 -12.39
N GLY A 5 -8.41 -3.35 -12.09
CA GLY A 5 -9.47 -2.40 -12.39
C GLY A 5 -9.48 -1.32 -11.31
N LEU A 6 -9.52 -0.06 -11.75
CA LEU A 6 -9.68 1.16 -10.94
C LEU A 6 -10.40 0.95 -9.60
N ILE A 7 -9.73 1.29 -8.49
CA ILE A 7 -10.39 1.71 -7.25
C ILE A 7 -9.75 3.04 -6.85
N GLY A 8 -10.40 4.14 -7.21
CA GLY A 8 -10.04 5.48 -6.75
C GLY A 8 -10.90 5.84 -5.55
N LEU A 9 -10.30 5.96 -4.36
CA LEU A 9 -10.96 6.47 -3.16
C LEU A 9 -10.90 8.01 -3.18
N LEU A 10 -11.87 8.73 -3.76
CA LEU A 10 -11.81 10.19 -3.82
C LEU A 10 -11.71 10.85 -2.42
N PHE A 11 -10.62 11.59 -2.15
CA PHE A 11 -10.51 12.52 -1.03
C PHE A 11 -10.53 13.96 -1.55
N LEU A 12 -11.43 14.80 -1.02
CA LEU A 12 -11.50 16.24 -1.32
C LEU A 12 -11.30 17.03 -0.02
N SER A 13 -10.31 17.92 0.04
CA SER A 13 -10.09 18.81 1.20
C SER A 13 -10.04 20.27 0.76
N VAL A 14 -10.69 21.15 1.53
CA VAL A 14 -10.71 22.62 1.33
C VAL A 14 -10.19 23.28 2.60
N LEU A 15 -9.17 24.14 2.46
CA LEU A 15 -8.50 24.87 3.55
C LEU A 15 -9.35 26.02 4.11
N SER A 16 -9.17 26.30 5.40
CA SER A 16 -9.33 27.65 5.97
C SER A 16 -8.31 27.90 7.09
N THR A 17 -7.89 29.16 7.22
CA THR A 17 -6.68 29.65 7.89
C THR A 17 -6.92 30.42 9.20
N THR A 18 -5.89 30.42 10.05
CA THR A 18 -5.46 31.41 11.08
C THR A 18 -6.13 31.54 12.46
N GLY A 19 -5.27 31.58 13.50
CA GLY A 19 -5.54 32.22 14.80
C GLY A 19 -4.59 31.81 15.95
N LEU A 20 -3.60 32.65 16.29
CA LEU A 20 -2.62 32.53 17.38
C LEU A 20 -3.20 32.72 18.82
N LEU A 21 -2.59 32.08 19.85
CA LEU A 21 -1.96 32.68 21.07
C LEU A 21 -2.00 31.81 22.37
N SER A 22 -0.80 31.69 22.97
CA SER A 22 -0.41 31.72 24.40
C SER A 22 -0.98 30.77 25.49
N ALA A 23 -0.07 29.88 25.95
CA ALA A 23 0.60 29.85 27.27
C ALA A 23 -0.15 29.54 28.61
N CYS A 24 0.64 28.90 29.49
CA CYS A 24 0.45 28.55 30.93
C CYS A 24 -0.20 27.16 31.16
N GLY A 25 0.41 26.17 31.83
CA GLY A 25 1.46 26.15 32.85
C GLY A 25 0.84 25.77 34.20
N GLY A 26 1.05 24.53 34.68
CA GLY A 26 0.56 24.13 36.01
C GLY A 26 0.73 22.65 36.35
N ASN A 27 1.83 22.34 37.06
CA ASN A 27 2.10 21.07 37.73
C ASN A 27 1.18 20.80 38.94
N GLY A 28 0.90 19.53 39.23
CA GLY A 28 0.41 19.06 40.54
C GLY A 28 0.06 17.57 40.51
N SER A 29 1.06 16.69 40.63
CA SER A 29 1.43 15.93 41.85
C SER A 29 0.36 14.95 42.35
N VAL A 30 0.70 13.69 42.17
CA VAL A 30 0.06 12.44 42.60
C VAL A 30 0.13 12.26 44.12
N THR A 31 -0.91 11.69 44.72
CA THR A 31 -0.83 10.98 46.00
C THR A 31 -1.50 9.62 45.89
N THR A 32 -0.71 8.58 46.09
CA THR A 32 -1.11 7.18 46.18
C THR A 32 -1.53 6.83 47.61
N SER A 33 -2.52 5.95 47.77
CA SER A 33 -2.73 5.21 49.01
C SER A 33 -3.14 3.77 48.73
N SER A 34 -2.44 2.87 49.40
CA SER A 34 -2.45 1.42 49.32
C SER A 34 -3.52 0.73 50.17
N GLY A 35 -4.00 -0.42 49.68
CA GLY A 35 -4.15 -1.64 50.51
C GLY A 35 -5.56 -2.17 50.76
N GLY A 36 -5.84 -3.39 50.31
CA GLY A 36 -6.97 -4.21 50.77
C GLY A 36 -7.33 -5.37 49.83
N SER A 37 -6.97 -6.58 50.24
CA SER A 37 -6.96 -7.85 49.50
C SER A 37 -8.30 -8.61 49.39
N GLY A 38 -8.47 -9.38 48.29
CA GLY A 38 -9.05 -10.74 48.33
C GLY A 38 -10.09 -11.08 47.24
N GLY A 39 -9.72 -11.92 46.25
CA GLY A 39 -10.70 -12.62 45.40
C GLY A 39 -10.15 -13.23 44.09
N SER A 40 -9.94 -14.55 44.09
CA SER A 40 -9.97 -15.48 42.94
C SER A 40 -9.21 -15.10 41.64
N SER A 41 -7.98 -15.61 41.53
CA SER A 41 -7.14 -15.55 40.33
C SER A 41 -7.72 -16.34 39.15
N GLY A 42 -8.25 -15.63 38.15
CA GLY A 42 -8.19 -16.10 36.77
C GLY A 42 -6.73 -16.12 36.31
N THR A 43 -6.35 -17.11 35.50
CA THR A 43 -5.01 -17.21 34.92
C THR A 43 -4.66 -15.93 34.17
N ALA A 44 -3.66 -15.21 34.67
CA ALA A 44 -3.17 -13.96 34.10
C ALA A 44 -2.56 -14.20 32.71
N GLY A 45 -3.13 -13.57 31.68
CA GLY A 45 -2.47 -13.39 30.40
C GLY A 45 -1.22 -12.52 30.57
N SER A 46 -0.22 -12.72 29.73
CA SER A 46 0.95 -11.83 29.69
C SER A 46 0.53 -10.40 29.37
N VAL A 47 1.20 -9.42 29.96
CA VAL A 47 0.94 -7.98 29.75
C VAL A 47 1.89 -7.45 28.68
N ALA A 48 1.31 -6.80 27.66
CA ALA A 48 2.02 -6.01 26.66
C ALA A 48 2.75 -4.81 27.31
N PRO A 49 4.07 -4.57 27.12
CA PRO A 49 4.70 -3.31 27.53
C PRO A 49 3.97 -2.06 27.00
N SER A 50 3.97 -0.99 27.79
CA SER A 50 3.15 0.20 27.55
C SER A 50 3.62 1.09 26.38
N LYS A 51 4.71 0.74 25.68
CA LYS A 51 5.32 1.54 24.59
C LYS A 51 6.04 0.65 23.59
N GLY A 52 5.69 0.77 22.31
CA GLY A 52 6.38 0.15 21.19
C GLY A 52 5.41 -0.53 20.23
N TRP A 53 5.57 -0.22 18.95
CA TRP A 53 4.83 -0.83 17.85
C TRP A 53 5.79 -1.55 16.92
N THR A 54 5.28 -2.57 16.25
CA THR A 54 6.00 -3.32 15.22
C THR A 54 4.99 -3.93 14.25
N THR A 55 5.45 -4.37 13.10
CA THR A 55 4.59 -5.05 12.13
C THR A 55 4.67 -6.57 12.29
N VAL A 56 3.54 -7.25 12.10
CA VAL A 56 3.46 -8.70 11.92
C VAL A 56 4.26 -9.04 10.66
N LYS A 57 5.21 -9.95 10.79
CA LYS A 57 6.08 -10.31 9.67
C LYS A 57 5.32 -11.11 8.62
N MET A 58 5.06 -10.48 7.47
CA MET A 58 4.52 -11.11 6.27
C MET A 58 5.59 -11.17 5.17
N GLY A 59 6.28 -10.04 4.96
CA GLY A 59 7.34 -9.83 3.99
C GLY A 59 6.81 -9.25 2.68
N GLY A 60 6.97 -7.94 2.48
CA GLY A 60 6.59 -7.25 1.25
C GLY A 60 5.08 -7.26 1.03
N GLY A 61 4.65 -7.80 -0.11
CA GLY A 61 3.25 -8.01 -0.48
C GLY A 61 2.60 -6.88 -1.28
N GLY A 62 3.34 -5.81 -1.58
CA GLY A 62 2.93 -4.70 -2.44
C GLY A 62 4.02 -4.30 -3.45
N TYR A 63 3.74 -3.27 -4.23
CA TYR A 63 4.55 -2.93 -5.39
C TYR A 63 5.57 -1.84 -5.09
N ILE A 64 6.84 -2.13 -5.44
CA ILE A 64 7.95 -1.19 -5.34
C ILE A 64 8.25 -0.56 -6.72
N PRO A 65 7.69 0.62 -7.06
CA PRO A 65 7.93 1.29 -8.33
C PRO A 65 9.26 2.06 -8.40
N GLY A 66 10.03 2.17 -7.32
CA GLY A 66 11.32 2.88 -7.34
C GLY A 66 12.24 2.59 -6.15
N ILE A 67 13.53 2.44 -6.45
CA ILE A 67 14.65 2.26 -5.52
C ILE A 67 15.69 3.35 -5.83
N ILE A 68 16.15 4.06 -4.82
CA ILE A 68 17.05 5.21 -4.98
C ILE A 68 18.28 5.01 -4.11
N TYR A 69 19.45 4.92 -4.74
CA TYR A 69 20.74 4.92 -4.03
C TYR A 69 21.26 6.34 -3.85
N HIS A 70 21.80 6.64 -2.67
CA HIS A 70 22.55 7.86 -2.48
C HIS A 70 23.86 7.79 -3.28
N PRO A 71 24.12 8.73 -4.20
CA PRO A 71 25.26 8.59 -5.11
C PRO A 71 26.62 8.79 -4.43
N THR A 72 26.66 9.43 -3.26
CA THR A 72 27.91 9.78 -2.55
C THR A 72 28.03 9.16 -1.15
N VAL A 73 27.08 8.29 -0.76
CA VAL A 73 27.13 7.58 0.53
C VAL A 73 26.80 6.11 0.32
N ALA A 74 27.81 5.25 0.57
CA ALA A 74 27.65 3.81 0.45
C ALA A 74 26.55 3.28 1.38
N ASN A 75 25.78 2.30 0.89
CA ASN A 75 24.69 1.62 1.59
C ASN A 75 23.49 2.49 2.02
N LEU A 76 23.47 3.80 1.71
CA LEU A 76 22.29 4.63 1.91
C LEU A 76 21.37 4.48 0.69
N ARG A 77 20.26 3.75 0.85
CA ARG A 77 19.26 3.55 -0.19
C ARG A 77 17.85 3.68 0.34
N TYR A 78 16.94 4.08 -0.53
CA TYR A 78 15.52 4.29 -0.26
C TYR A 78 14.68 3.46 -1.22
N ALA A 79 13.46 3.13 -0.82
CA ALA A 79 12.44 2.55 -1.67
C ALA A 79 11.13 3.31 -1.50
N ARG A 80 10.47 3.65 -2.61
CA ARG A 80 9.12 4.23 -2.61
C ARG A 80 8.11 3.17 -3.02
N THR A 81 6.96 3.17 -2.35
CA THR A 81 5.80 2.35 -2.72
C THR A 81 4.75 3.19 -3.46
N ASP A 82 3.77 2.53 -4.05
CA ASP A 82 2.66 3.21 -4.71
C ASP A 82 1.57 3.67 -3.74
N MET A 83 1.34 2.92 -2.66
CA MET A 83 0.28 3.14 -1.68
C MET A 83 0.81 3.45 -0.28
N ASP A 84 1.43 2.46 0.38
CA ASP A 84 1.65 2.51 1.83
C ASP A 84 3.13 2.34 2.18
N GLY A 85 3.82 3.46 2.47
CA GLY A 85 5.18 3.44 2.98
C GLY A 85 6.24 4.04 2.06
N VAL A 86 7.18 4.77 2.66
CA VAL A 86 8.50 5.02 2.05
C VAL A 86 9.54 4.47 3.00
N TYR A 87 10.56 3.78 2.46
CA TYR A 87 11.51 3.04 3.28
C TYR A 87 12.94 3.52 3.08
N ARG A 88 13.76 3.44 4.13
CA ARG A 88 15.22 3.56 4.08
C ARG A 88 15.87 2.27 4.55
N TRP A 89 16.91 1.81 3.87
CA TRP A 89 17.72 0.69 4.34
C TRP A 89 18.54 1.10 5.57
N ASP A 90 18.43 0.31 6.64
CA ASP A 90 19.26 0.41 7.83
C ASP A 90 20.32 -0.70 7.82
N ASN A 91 21.57 -0.30 7.61
CA ASN A 91 22.71 -1.22 7.55
C ASN A 91 23.09 -1.81 8.93
N GLY A 92 22.73 -1.15 10.03
CA GLY A 92 23.05 -1.62 11.39
C GLY A 92 22.25 -2.86 11.79
N ILE A 93 21.05 -3.02 11.22
CA ILE A 93 20.13 -4.13 11.51
C ILE A 93 19.73 -4.95 10.27
N SER A 94 20.25 -4.60 9.08
CA SER A 94 19.94 -5.24 7.79
C SER A 94 18.43 -5.31 7.53
N GLN A 95 17.77 -4.16 7.62
CA GLN A 95 16.32 -4.05 7.50
C GLN A 95 15.91 -2.72 6.86
N TRP A 96 14.83 -2.72 6.09
CA TRP A 96 14.11 -1.52 5.70
C TRP A 96 13.34 -0.91 6.87
N THR A 97 13.47 0.40 7.05
CA THR A 97 12.76 1.19 8.05
C THR A 97 11.74 2.08 7.35
N ALA A 98 10.47 1.97 7.72
CA ALA A 98 9.42 2.84 7.22
C ALA A 98 9.61 4.27 7.73
N LEU A 99 9.37 5.25 6.86
CA LEU A 99 9.61 6.68 7.09
C LEU A 99 8.31 7.50 7.15
N THR A 100 7.16 6.85 6.99
CA THR A 100 5.83 7.47 6.93
C THR A 100 4.87 6.96 8.01
N ASP A 101 5.31 6.07 8.91
CA ASP A 101 4.45 5.52 9.97
C ASP A 101 3.86 6.59 10.91
N GLY A 102 4.49 7.77 11.02
CA GLY A 102 3.96 8.90 11.80
C GLY A 102 2.90 9.75 11.09
N PHE A 103 2.58 9.46 9.82
CA PHE A 103 1.62 10.23 9.04
C PHE A 103 0.23 10.12 9.68
N ALA A 104 -0.43 11.26 9.86
CA ALA A 104 -1.76 11.29 10.45
C ALA A 104 -2.82 10.82 9.43
N PRO A 105 -4.07 10.55 9.84
CA PRO A 105 -5.15 10.21 8.91
C PRO A 105 -5.36 11.21 7.77
N GLU A 106 -5.08 12.49 8.03
CA GLU A 106 -5.12 13.57 7.04
C GLU A 106 -4.06 13.44 5.94
N ASP A 107 -3.04 12.65 6.22
CA ASP A 107 -1.88 12.41 5.38
C ASP A 107 -1.97 11.05 4.68
N GLY A 108 -2.96 10.19 4.97
CA GLY A 108 -3.04 8.82 4.45
C GLY A 108 -2.93 8.70 2.93
N GLY A 109 -3.55 9.62 2.19
CA GLY A 109 -3.38 9.69 0.73
C GLY A 109 -1.96 10.05 0.25
N ASN A 110 -0.99 10.21 1.15
CA ASN A 110 0.39 10.61 0.90
C ASN A 110 1.42 9.61 1.46
N GLU A 111 1.02 8.43 1.91
CA GLU A 111 1.97 7.43 2.44
C GLU A 111 2.91 6.88 1.36
N GLY A 112 2.40 6.74 0.13
CA GLY A 112 3.16 6.39 -1.07
C GLY A 112 3.71 7.64 -1.77
N ALA A 113 4.85 7.46 -2.46
CA ALA A 113 5.54 8.54 -3.14
C ALA A 113 5.56 8.32 -4.67
N GLU A 114 5.21 9.37 -5.43
CA GLU A 114 5.35 9.38 -6.89
C GLU A 114 6.82 9.44 -7.30
N SER A 115 7.61 10.22 -6.56
CA SER A 115 9.03 10.35 -6.83
C SER A 115 9.79 10.67 -5.55
N LEU A 116 11.04 10.24 -5.47
CA LEU A 116 11.95 10.47 -4.36
C LEU A 116 13.29 10.97 -4.89
N ALA A 117 13.83 12.00 -4.25
CA ALA A 117 15.12 12.58 -4.60
C ALA A 117 16.00 12.75 -3.36
N VAL A 118 17.31 12.61 -3.56
CA VAL A 118 18.34 12.84 -2.55
C VAL A 118 19.23 14.01 -2.97
N ASP A 119 19.84 14.69 -2.00
CA ASP A 119 20.85 15.73 -2.26
C ASP A 119 22.25 15.09 -2.28
N PRO A 120 22.94 15.00 -3.44
CA PRO A 120 24.25 14.35 -3.53
C PRO A 120 25.34 15.00 -2.68
N SER A 121 25.14 16.24 -2.23
CA SER A 121 26.08 16.99 -1.40
C SER A 121 25.75 16.95 0.09
N ASP A 122 24.55 16.51 0.45
CA ASP A 122 24.06 16.49 1.83
C ASP A 122 23.17 15.26 2.05
N ALA A 123 23.81 14.18 2.50
CA ALA A 123 23.14 12.91 2.74
C ALA A 123 22.13 12.93 3.90
N SER A 124 21.98 14.04 4.62
CA SER A 124 20.88 14.22 5.56
C SER A 124 19.57 14.55 4.85
N LYS A 125 19.62 15.04 3.61
CA LYS A 125 18.44 15.53 2.90
C LYS A 125 17.85 14.48 1.95
N VAL A 126 16.54 14.33 2.07
CA VAL A 126 15.71 13.52 1.18
C VAL A 126 14.38 14.23 0.98
N TYR A 127 13.84 14.12 -0.22
CA TYR A 127 12.64 14.80 -0.68
C TYR A 127 11.73 13.81 -1.38
N MET A 128 10.42 14.00 -1.27
CA MET A 128 9.46 13.18 -1.99
C MET A 128 8.23 13.99 -2.41
N THR A 129 7.61 13.60 -3.53
CA THR A 129 6.29 14.09 -3.92
C THR A 129 5.24 13.01 -3.69
N THR A 130 4.12 13.40 -3.09
CA THR A 130 3.13 12.44 -2.60
C THR A 130 1.71 12.87 -2.95
N SER A 131 0.92 11.88 -3.34
CA SER A 131 -0.54 11.83 -3.45
C SER A 131 -0.82 10.53 -4.22
N MET A 132 -1.71 9.68 -3.72
CA MET A 132 -2.00 8.39 -4.37
C MET A 132 -2.61 8.57 -5.77
N SER A 133 -3.39 9.63 -5.98
CA SER A 133 -4.08 9.87 -7.25
C SER A 133 -4.08 11.34 -7.65
N VAL A 134 -3.95 11.59 -8.95
CA VAL A 134 -4.18 12.92 -9.54
C VAL A 134 -5.61 13.43 -9.31
N SER A 135 -6.56 12.54 -8.99
CA SER A 135 -7.94 12.89 -8.68
C SER A 135 -8.14 13.44 -7.26
N TYR A 136 -7.13 13.33 -6.39
CA TYR A 136 -7.20 13.81 -4.99
C TYR A 136 -6.87 15.29 -4.85
N GLY A 137 -6.70 15.98 -5.99
CA GLY A 137 -6.27 17.37 -6.05
C GLY A 137 -4.75 17.48 -6.09
N ASN A 138 -4.24 18.61 -5.59
CA ASN A 138 -2.82 18.90 -5.65
C ASN A 138 -2.02 18.03 -4.67
N GLY A 139 -0.83 17.61 -5.11
CA GLY A 139 0.09 16.83 -4.28
C GLY A 139 0.78 17.64 -3.19
N ARG A 140 1.65 16.96 -2.45
CA ARG A 140 2.56 17.57 -1.47
C ARG A 140 4.01 17.32 -1.84
N PHE A 141 4.86 18.28 -1.52
CA PHE A 141 6.31 18.14 -1.53
C PHE A 141 6.78 18.02 -0.09
N TYR A 142 7.21 16.83 0.30
CA TYR A 142 7.80 16.57 1.59
C TYR A 142 9.33 16.69 1.51
N TYR A 143 9.92 17.28 2.55
CA TYR A 143 11.35 17.44 2.70
C TYR A 143 11.80 17.07 4.11
N SER A 144 12.95 16.42 4.18
CA SER A 144 13.60 16.02 5.42
C SER A 144 15.05 16.46 5.41
N SER A 145 15.59 16.76 6.59
CA SER A 145 17.01 17.02 6.83
C SER A 145 17.62 16.03 7.82
N ASN A 146 17.01 14.86 7.96
CA ASN A 146 17.46 13.78 8.83
C ASN A 146 17.12 12.39 8.24
N GLN A 147 17.33 12.23 6.93
CA GLN A 147 17.15 10.97 6.18
C GLN A 147 15.74 10.38 6.29
N GLY A 148 14.72 11.25 6.36
CA GLY A 148 13.32 10.85 6.40
C GLY A 148 12.79 10.47 7.78
N ASN A 149 13.57 10.67 8.86
CA ASN A 149 13.07 10.39 10.22
C ASN A 149 11.95 11.35 10.63
N THR A 150 11.98 12.58 10.13
CA THR A 150 10.89 13.56 10.27
C THR A 150 10.73 14.35 8.98
N TRP A 151 9.50 14.79 8.73
CA TRP A 151 9.14 15.50 7.51
C TRP A 151 8.46 16.83 7.77
N SER A 152 8.67 17.78 6.86
CA SER A 152 7.85 18.96 6.67
C SER A 152 7.37 18.99 5.23
N TYR A 153 6.31 19.73 4.92
CA TYR A 153 5.80 19.79 3.55
C TYR A 153 5.31 21.17 3.12
N VAL A 154 5.24 21.36 1.81
CA VAL A 154 4.47 22.43 1.15
C VAL A 154 3.51 21.80 0.15
N SER A 155 2.37 22.45 -0.09
CA SER A 155 1.45 22.03 -1.14
C SER A 155 2.04 22.32 -2.51
N LEU A 156 1.94 21.36 -3.42
CA LEU A 156 2.28 21.56 -4.82
C LEU A 156 1.18 22.34 -5.53
N PRO A 157 1.49 23.09 -6.60
CA PRO A 157 0.48 23.78 -7.41
C PRO A 157 -0.15 22.87 -8.49
N PHE A 158 0.09 21.56 -8.43
CA PHE A 158 -0.40 20.58 -9.40
C PHE A 158 -0.66 19.20 -8.75
N PRO A 159 -1.52 18.37 -9.37
CA PRO A 159 -1.70 16.98 -8.99
C PRO A 159 -0.47 16.09 -9.24
N VAL A 160 -0.29 15.09 -8.37
CA VAL A 160 0.65 13.97 -8.50
C VAL A 160 -0.10 12.66 -8.21
N GLY A 161 0.48 11.50 -8.52
CA GLY A 161 -0.20 10.20 -8.47
C GLY A 161 0.75 9.01 -8.33
N SER A 162 1.09 8.66 -7.08
CA SER A 162 1.93 7.51 -6.75
C SER A 162 1.30 6.17 -7.13
N ASN A 163 -0.04 6.06 -7.16
CA ASN A 163 -0.75 4.85 -7.58
C ASN A 163 -1.47 4.97 -8.95
N ASN A 164 -1.24 6.05 -9.70
CA ASN A 164 -1.72 6.13 -11.09
C ASN A 164 -0.91 5.19 -12.02
N GLN A 165 -1.43 4.88 -13.21
CA GLN A 165 -0.64 4.19 -14.24
C GLN A 165 0.66 4.97 -14.55
N GLY A 166 1.72 4.25 -14.92
CA GLY A 166 3.07 4.80 -15.17
C GLY A 166 3.78 5.38 -13.96
N ARG A 167 3.43 4.92 -12.76
CA ARG A 167 4.08 5.30 -11.49
C ARG A 167 5.54 4.88 -11.31
N ALA A 168 6.06 3.97 -12.14
CA ALA A 168 7.47 3.64 -12.17
C ALA A 168 8.28 4.49 -13.17
N ILE A 169 7.61 5.29 -14.02
CA ILE A 169 8.28 6.24 -14.92
C ILE A 169 8.89 7.36 -14.08
N GLY A 170 10.19 7.56 -14.21
CA GLY A 170 10.88 8.62 -13.48
C GLY A 170 12.41 8.45 -13.40
N GLU A 171 13.05 8.98 -12.36
CA GLU A 171 12.45 9.80 -11.30
C GLU A 171 11.94 11.16 -11.85
N ARG A 172 10.78 11.61 -11.37
CA ARG A 172 10.13 12.86 -11.81
C ARG A 172 10.68 14.08 -11.09
N LEU A 173 11.05 13.90 -9.83
CA LEU A 173 11.70 14.90 -8.98
C LEU A 173 13.21 14.69 -9.05
N VAL A 174 13.95 15.74 -9.40
CA VAL A 174 15.42 15.72 -9.37
C VAL A 174 15.99 16.96 -8.72
N VAL A 175 17.05 16.76 -7.93
CA VAL A 175 17.89 17.82 -7.34
C VAL A 175 19.04 18.11 -8.29
N ASP A 176 19.30 19.38 -8.58
CA ASP A 176 20.51 19.76 -9.33
C ASP A 176 21.74 19.47 -8.46
N PRO A 177 22.61 18.52 -8.86
CA PRO A 177 23.75 18.13 -8.03
C PRO A 177 24.79 19.25 -7.89
N ASN A 178 24.84 20.19 -8.84
CA ASN A 178 25.78 21.31 -8.82
C ASN A 178 25.24 22.54 -8.06
N LEU A 179 23.92 22.65 -7.90
CA LEU A 179 23.26 23.70 -7.13
C LEU A 179 21.99 23.16 -6.47
N PRO A 180 22.09 22.46 -5.31
CA PRO A 180 20.97 21.71 -4.73
C PRO A 180 19.72 22.51 -4.33
N SER A 181 19.82 23.85 -4.27
CA SER A 181 18.64 24.73 -4.14
C SER A 181 17.74 24.68 -5.36
N THR A 182 18.28 24.31 -6.52
CA THR A 182 17.57 24.15 -7.79
C THR A 182 17.08 22.72 -7.95
N MET A 183 15.79 22.56 -8.25
CA MET A 183 15.15 21.27 -8.47
C MET A 183 14.18 21.38 -9.63
N PHE A 184 13.93 20.26 -10.30
CA PHE A 184 12.89 20.16 -11.31
C PHE A 184 11.89 19.06 -10.98
N TYR A 185 10.66 19.25 -11.45
CA TYR A 185 9.60 18.26 -11.35
C TYR A 185 8.89 18.06 -12.69
N ALA A 186 8.87 16.82 -13.16
CA ALA A 186 8.11 16.36 -14.32
C ALA A 186 6.65 16.03 -13.93
N SER A 187 5.76 17.02 -14.03
CA SER A 187 4.35 16.87 -13.62
C SER A 187 3.55 16.02 -14.60
N ARG A 188 2.64 15.21 -14.05
CA ARG A 188 1.61 14.48 -14.80
C ARG A 188 0.66 15.37 -15.59
N THR A 189 0.36 16.57 -15.07
CA THR A 189 -0.80 17.35 -15.50
C THR A 189 -0.47 18.79 -15.90
N ALA A 190 0.70 19.29 -15.50
CA ALA A 190 1.01 20.72 -15.63
C ALA A 190 2.42 20.98 -16.18
N GLY A 191 2.97 20.09 -17.01
CA GLY A 191 4.25 20.32 -17.66
C GLY A 191 5.47 20.20 -16.73
N LEU A 192 6.53 20.93 -17.04
CA LEU A 192 7.77 20.92 -16.25
C LEU A 192 7.74 22.07 -15.24
N TRP A 193 8.16 21.80 -14.00
CA TRP A 193 8.25 22.79 -12.93
C TRP A 193 9.68 22.92 -12.41
N LYS A 194 10.04 24.12 -11.97
CA LYS A 194 11.36 24.44 -11.40
C LYS A 194 11.19 25.11 -10.04
N SER A 195 12.00 24.67 -9.08
CA SER A 195 12.26 25.36 -7.82
C SER A 195 13.68 25.89 -7.82
N THR A 196 13.92 27.00 -7.11
CA THR A 196 15.27 27.55 -6.84
C THR A 196 15.54 27.76 -5.35
N ASN A 197 14.68 27.22 -4.49
CA ASN A 197 14.74 27.35 -3.04
C ASN A 197 14.40 26.04 -2.32
N TYR A 198 15.00 24.93 -2.75
CA TYR A 198 14.86 23.61 -2.11
C TYR A 198 13.42 23.07 -2.08
N GLY A 199 12.65 23.34 -3.14
CA GLY A 199 11.29 22.84 -3.35
C GLY A 199 10.22 23.60 -2.57
N LEU A 200 10.58 24.70 -1.89
CA LEU A 200 9.63 25.50 -1.12
C LEU A 200 8.69 26.32 -2.01
N ASN A 201 9.12 26.71 -3.21
CA ASN A 201 8.29 27.38 -4.22
C ASN A 201 8.56 26.79 -5.61
N TRP A 202 7.50 26.66 -6.40
CA TRP A 202 7.56 26.07 -7.73
C TRP A 202 7.00 27.03 -8.78
N SER A 203 7.71 27.16 -9.89
CA SER A 203 7.29 27.91 -11.07
C SER A 203 7.28 27.01 -12.30
N GLN A 204 6.22 27.09 -13.10
CA GLN A 204 6.13 26.33 -14.35
C GLN A 204 7.18 26.84 -15.34
N VAL A 205 7.82 25.92 -16.05
CA VAL A 205 8.80 26.21 -17.11
C VAL A 205 8.04 26.46 -18.41
N THR A 206 7.46 27.64 -18.53
CA THR A 206 6.56 28.02 -19.63
C THR A 206 7.21 28.02 -21.00
N LEU A 207 8.55 28.08 -21.06
CA LEU A 207 9.33 28.04 -22.30
C LEU A 207 9.47 26.62 -22.87
N LEU A 208 9.18 25.58 -22.09
CA LEU A 208 8.89 24.24 -22.62
C LEU A 208 7.42 24.15 -23.02
N SER A 209 6.52 24.45 -22.07
CA SER A 209 5.07 24.48 -22.27
C SER A 209 4.41 25.22 -21.12
N ASN A 210 3.35 25.98 -21.41
CA ASN A 210 2.47 26.63 -20.42
C ASN A 210 1.14 25.90 -20.25
N TYR A 211 0.99 24.71 -20.84
CA TYR A 211 -0.26 23.97 -20.81
C TYR A 211 -0.51 23.37 -19.42
N VAL A 212 -1.78 23.36 -18.99
CA VAL A 212 -2.23 22.72 -17.76
C VAL A 212 -3.50 21.96 -18.11
N MET A 213 -3.50 20.65 -17.83
CA MET A 213 -4.63 19.77 -18.09
C MET A 213 -5.86 20.23 -17.30
N THR A 214 -7.01 20.30 -17.97
CA THR A 214 -8.30 20.44 -17.32
C THR A 214 -8.73 19.11 -16.68
N ALA A 215 -9.79 19.14 -15.85
CA ALA A 215 -10.38 17.91 -15.33
C ALA A 215 -10.80 16.92 -16.44
N ALA A 216 -11.33 17.43 -17.55
CA ALA A 216 -11.69 16.61 -18.70
C ALA A 216 -10.46 16.00 -19.37
N ASP A 217 -9.37 16.76 -19.51
CA ASP A 217 -8.11 16.24 -20.06
C ASP A 217 -7.55 15.12 -19.17
N MET A 218 -7.58 15.30 -17.84
CA MET A 218 -7.13 14.27 -16.90
C MET A 218 -7.98 13.00 -16.99
N THR A 219 -9.31 13.10 -17.02
CA THR A 219 -10.22 11.95 -17.17
C THR A 219 -10.02 11.21 -18.49
N ASN A 220 -9.76 11.94 -19.58
CA ASN A 220 -9.62 11.37 -20.92
C ASN A 220 -8.21 10.84 -21.22
N SER A 221 -7.20 11.22 -20.42
CA SER A 221 -5.81 10.81 -20.61
C SER A 221 -5.55 9.47 -19.93
N ASN A 222 -5.10 8.48 -20.71
CA ASN A 222 -4.62 7.18 -20.21
C ASN A 222 -5.56 6.55 -19.16
N GLY A 223 -6.88 6.57 -19.42
CA GLY A 223 -7.89 6.00 -18.52
C GLY A 223 -8.08 6.73 -17.19
N GLY A 224 -7.80 8.03 -17.12
CA GLY A 224 -7.84 8.82 -15.88
C GLY A 224 -6.50 8.94 -15.16
N SER A 225 -5.41 8.46 -15.78
CA SER A 225 -4.06 8.46 -15.21
C SER A 225 -3.05 9.11 -16.16
N PRO A 226 -3.12 10.45 -16.35
CA PRO A 226 -2.18 11.17 -17.18
C PRO A 226 -0.73 10.90 -16.78
N ILE A 227 0.15 10.81 -17.77
CA ILE A 227 1.59 10.55 -17.58
C ILE A 227 2.37 11.86 -17.60
N GLY A 228 2.02 12.79 -18.49
CA GLY A 228 2.58 14.14 -18.46
C GLY A 228 4.01 14.23 -19.00
N VAL A 229 4.81 15.04 -18.33
CA VAL A 229 6.26 15.00 -18.47
C VAL A 229 6.76 13.77 -17.72
N GLU A 230 7.61 12.95 -18.32
CA GLU A 230 7.96 11.61 -17.82
C GLU A 230 9.08 11.65 -16.76
N PHE A 231 10.17 12.36 -17.05
CA PHE A 231 11.36 12.42 -16.20
C PHE A 231 12.15 13.71 -16.48
N VAL A 232 13.13 13.99 -15.61
CA VAL A 232 14.16 15.00 -15.84
C VAL A 232 15.53 14.40 -15.56
N VAL A 233 16.53 14.65 -16.42
CA VAL A 233 17.92 14.22 -16.20
C VAL A 233 18.87 15.39 -16.37
N PHE A 234 19.73 15.59 -15.37
CA PHE A 234 20.87 16.51 -15.45
C PHE A 234 22.07 15.82 -16.11
N ASP A 235 22.66 16.47 -17.10
CA ASP A 235 23.87 15.98 -17.77
C ASP A 235 25.12 16.45 -17.03
N THR A 236 25.42 15.75 -15.95
CA THR A 236 26.56 16.04 -15.07
C THR A 236 26.98 14.77 -14.34
N THR A 237 28.24 14.71 -13.93
CA THR A 237 28.80 13.55 -13.23
C THR A 237 28.87 13.81 -11.73
N VAL A 238 28.20 12.98 -10.95
CA VAL A 238 28.35 12.91 -9.49
C VAL A 238 29.32 11.78 -9.17
N GLN A 239 30.51 12.14 -8.67
CA GLN A 239 31.50 11.15 -8.26
C GLN A 239 31.09 10.52 -6.93
N THR A 240 31.28 9.22 -6.77
CA THR A 240 30.94 8.52 -5.51
C THR A 240 31.80 8.95 -4.33
N THR A 241 32.97 9.53 -4.61
CA THR A 241 33.90 10.07 -3.61
C THR A 241 34.35 11.47 -3.98
N GLY A 242 34.44 12.35 -2.99
CA GLY A 242 34.97 13.70 -3.15
C GLY A 242 34.12 14.66 -3.99
N PHE A 243 32.87 14.31 -4.30
CA PHE A 243 31.97 15.22 -5.02
C PHE A 243 31.73 16.50 -4.24
N THR A 244 31.88 17.65 -4.92
CA THR A 244 31.58 18.98 -4.39
C THR A 244 30.75 19.73 -5.43
N PRO A 245 29.57 20.25 -5.08
CA PRO A 245 28.77 21.09 -5.98
C PRO A 245 29.58 22.28 -6.48
N THR A 246 29.44 22.62 -7.77
CA THR A 246 30.13 23.79 -8.33
C THR A 246 29.54 25.12 -7.85
N GLY A 247 28.32 25.10 -7.29
CA GLY A 247 27.56 26.29 -6.92
C GLY A 247 26.84 26.96 -8.10
N ASN A 248 26.98 26.42 -9.31
CA ASN A 248 26.30 26.91 -10.51
C ASN A 248 25.27 25.89 -10.98
N ALA A 249 24.18 26.37 -11.58
CA ALA A 249 23.16 25.47 -12.14
C ALA A 249 23.76 24.58 -13.25
N THR A 250 23.32 23.33 -13.31
CA THR A 250 23.67 22.42 -14.39
C THR A 250 23.01 22.91 -15.68
N GLN A 251 23.83 23.16 -16.70
CA GLN A 251 23.38 23.80 -17.92
C GLN A 251 22.61 22.85 -18.85
N THR A 252 23.08 21.61 -18.97
CA THR A 252 22.48 20.63 -19.89
C THR A 252 21.47 19.75 -19.16
N ILE A 253 20.23 19.76 -19.63
CA ILE A 253 19.09 19.07 -19.01
C ILE A 253 18.30 18.35 -20.11
N TYR A 254 17.90 17.10 -19.87
CA TYR A 254 17.02 16.32 -20.75
C TYR A 254 15.67 16.06 -20.08
N VAL A 255 14.60 16.11 -20.86
CA VAL A 255 13.22 15.91 -20.38
C VAL A 255 12.44 15.06 -21.38
N GLY A 256 11.84 13.98 -20.88
CA GLY A 256 10.90 13.14 -21.64
C GLY A 256 9.46 13.64 -21.50
N VAL A 257 8.67 13.50 -22.56
CA VAL A 257 7.27 13.94 -22.62
C VAL A 257 6.43 12.80 -23.16
N ALA A 258 5.44 12.38 -22.40
CA ALA A 258 4.56 11.28 -22.77
C ALA A 258 3.62 11.67 -23.93
N PRO A 259 3.09 10.67 -24.67
CA PRO A 259 2.20 10.88 -25.80
C PRO A 259 0.96 11.73 -25.50
N ASP A 260 0.35 11.57 -24.33
CA ASP A 260 -0.83 12.33 -23.91
C ASP A 260 -0.54 13.84 -23.82
N TYR A 261 0.46 14.21 -23.02
CA TYR A 261 0.84 15.60 -22.81
C TYR A 261 1.44 16.22 -24.07
N LYS A 262 2.21 15.45 -24.84
CA LYS A 262 2.75 15.92 -26.13
C LYS A 262 1.62 16.41 -27.04
N VAL A 263 0.54 15.65 -27.16
CA VAL A 263 -0.61 16.01 -28.00
C VAL A 263 -1.36 17.21 -27.42
N LEU A 264 -1.71 17.16 -26.13
CA LEU A 264 -2.50 18.19 -25.47
C LEU A 264 -1.78 19.55 -25.44
N ALA A 265 -0.47 19.54 -25.20
CA ALA A 265 0.36 20.74 -25.14
C ALA A 265 0.89 21.21 -26.51
N GLY A 266 0.55 20.52 -27.61
CA GLY A 266 0.98 20.90 -28.97
C GLY A 266 2.49 20.77 -29.20
N LEU A 267 3.16 19.85 -28.50
CA LEU A 267 4.60 19.65 -28.54
C LEU A 267 5.03 18.79 -29.74
N SER A 268 6.15 19.15 -30.37
CA SER A 268 6.65 18.47 -31.58
C SER A 268 7.40 17.17 -31.30
N SER A 269 8.07 17.08 -30.15
CA SER A 269 8.97 15.98 -29.79
C SER A 269 8.56 15.25 -28.50
N TYR A 270 9.06 14.02 -28.32
CA TYR A 270 8.94 13.24 -27.08
C TYR A 270 10.14 13.46 -26.13
N LEU A 271 11.26 13.97 -26.64
CA LEU A 271 12.47 14.25 -25.87
C LEU A 271 12.90 15.69 -26.15
N TYR A 272 13.26 16.44 -25.11
CA TYR A 272 13.78 17.80 -25.19
C TYR A 272 15.10 17.93 -24.45
N LYS A 273 15.91 18.90 -24.90
CA LYS A 273 17.17 19.29 -24.28
C LYS A 273 17.22 20.80 -24.05
N SER A 274 17.70 21.19 -22.89
CA SER A 274 18.20 22.54 -22.62
C SER A 274 19.72 22.51 -22.52
N THR A 275 20.39 23.61 -22.88
CA THR A 275 21.83 23.84 -22.67
C THR A 275 22.11 25.12 -21.89
N ASP A 276 21.08 25.70 -21.28
CA ASP A 276 21.09 27.00 -20.59
C ASP A 276 20.37 26.96 -19.24
N GLY A 277 20.38 25.80 -18.58
CA GLY A 277 19.82 25.63 -17.22
C GLY A 277 18.28 25.63 -17.18
N GLY A 278 17.66 25.23 -18.30
CA GLY A 278 16.22 25.13 -18.48
C GLY A 278 15.54 26.41 -18.98
N ALA A 279 16.31 27.40 -19.46
CA ALA A 279 15.75 28.63 -19.99
C ALA A 279 15.16 28.43 -21.40
N THR A 280 15.82 27.67 -22.28
CA THR A 280 15.30 27.31 -23.60
C THR A 280 15.38 25.80 -23.85
N TRP A 281 14.51 25.31 -24.72
CA TRP A 281 14.33 23.88 -24.98
C TRP A 281 14.31 23.61 -26.47
N THR A 282 15.09 22.60 -26.89
CA THR A 282 15.12 22.11 -28.27
C THR A 282 14.65 20.66 -28.31
N GLY A 283 13.71 20.36 -29.20
CA GLY A 283 13.22 19.00 -29.40
C GLY A 283 14.27 18.11 -30.06
N ILE A 284 14.39 16.88 -29.56
CA ILE A 284 15.25 15.83 -30.11
C ILE A 284 14.36 14.85 -30.87
N ALA A 285 14.74 14.54 -32.11
CA ALA A 285 14.11 13.45 -32.86
C ALA A 285 14.53 12.11 -32.25
N ILE A 286 13.55 11.31 -31.85
CA ILE A 286 13.77 9.92 -31.41
C ILE A 286 13.87 8.99 -32.63
N PRO A 287 14.43 7.77 -32.48
CA PRO A 287 14.64 6.86 -33.60
C PRO A 287 13.36 6.56 -34.39
N ALA A 288 13.43 6.62 -35.72
CA ALA A 288 12.27 6.42 -36.59
C ALA A 288 11.55 5.08 -36.36
N ALA A 289 12.32 4.03 -36.07
CA ALA A 289 11.81 2.69 -35.78
C ALA A 289 10.84 2.65 -34.59
N VAL A 290 11.03 3.53 -33.61
CA VAL A 290 10.14 3.66 -32.44
C VAL A 290 8.83 4.33 -32.87
N THR A 291 8.92 5.45 -33.60
CA THR A 291 7.74 6.23 -34.02
C THR A 291 6.91 5.60 -35.13
N SER A 292 7.48 4.66 -35.90
CA SER A 292 6.80 3.97 -36.99
C SER A 292 6.28 2.58 -36.60
N ALA A 293 6.47 2.16 -35.35
CA ALA A 293 6.05 0.84 -34.89
C ALA A 293 4.52 0.73 -34.82
N THR A 294 4.01 -0.46 -35.10
CA THR A 294 2.58 -0.79 -34.97
C THR A 294 2.37 -2.09 -34.20
N THR A 295 1.23 -2.22 -33.54
CA THR A 295 0.84 -3.39 -32.74
C THR A 295 -0.61 -3.78 -32.96
N GLY A 296 -0.95 -5.04 -32.68
CA GLY A 296 -2.34 -5.53 -32.72
C GLY A 296 -2.84 -5.93 -34.10
N THR A 297 -4.10 -6.33 -34.16
CA THR A 297 -4.80 -6.68 -35.41
C THR A 297 -6.22 -6.11 -35.35
N PRO A 298 -6.57 -5.07 -36.14
CA PRO A 298 -5.72 -4.40 -37.15
C PRO A 298 -4.54 -3.63 -36.53
N PRO A 299 -3.46 -3.37 -37.30
CA PRO A 299 -2.30 -2.63 -36.79
C PRO A 299 -2.66 -1.21 -36.34
N ALA A 300 -2.29 -0.85 -35.11
CA ALA A 300 -2.40 0.49 -34.55
C ALA A 300 -1.00 1.05 -34.24
N PRO A 301 -0.75 2.36 -34.40
CA PRO A 301 0.53 2.97 -34.03
C PRO A 301 0.87 2.76 -32.55
N VAL A 302 2.14 2.46 -32.27
CA VAL A 302 2.66 2.46 -30.90
C VAL A 302 2.86 3.91 -30.47
N LEU A 303 2.36 4.23 -29.28
CA LEU A 303 2.65 5.50 -28.61
C LEU A 303 3.88 5.30 -27.70
N PRO A 304 5.01 5.96 -27.98
CA PRO A 304 6.24 5.68 -27.26
C PRO A 304 6.27 6.37 -25.90
N TYR A 305 6.61 5.61 -24.88
CA TYR A 305 6.94 6.09 -23.54
C TYR A 305 8.43 5.90 -23.28
N ILE A 306 9.04 6.78 -22.49
CA ILE A 306 10.44 6.67 -22.08
C ILE A 306 10.45 6.48 -20.56
N PRO A 307 10.46 5.23 -20.06
CA PRO A 307 10.24 4.97 -18.65
C PRO A 307 11.40 5.47 -17.76
N HIS A 308 12.63 5.38 -18.26
CA HIS A 308 13.85 5.73 -17.53
C HIS A 308 14.91 6.31 -18.48
N VAL A 309 15.89 7.04 -17.94
CA VAL A 309 17.12 7.40 -18.66
C VAL A 309 18.30 7.22 -17.74
N ALA A 310 19.25 6.37 -18.14
CA ALA A 310 20.45 6.10 -17.37
C ALA A 310 21.67 6.78 -18.02
N ARG A 311 22.42 7.57 -17.26
CA ARG A 311 23.61 8.27 -17.73
C ARG A 311 24.88 7.60 -17.21
N ALA A 312 25.76 7.15 -18.12
CA ALA A 312 27.07 6.63 -17.76
C ALA A 312 28.04 7.76 -17.36
N ALA A 313 29.15 7.40 -16.70
CA ALA A 313 30.08 8.40 -16.16
C ALA A 313 30.83 9.20 -17.25
N ASP A 314 30.85 8.71 -18.48
CA ASP A 314 31.38 9.36 -19.68
C ASP A 314 30.37 10.28 -20.39
N GLY A 315 29.14 10.37 -19.90
CA GLY A 315 28.07 11.19 -20.46
C GLY A 315 27.19 10.50 -21.50
N MET A 316 27.44 9.23 -21.82
CA MET A 316 26.54 8.46 -22.69
C MET A 316 25.18 8.25 -22.01
N LEU A 317 24.08 8.57 -22.70
CA LEU A 317 22.72 8.29 -22.24
C LEU A 317 22.25 6.95 -22.79
N TYR A 318 21.61 6.15 -21.94
CA TYR A 318 20.95 4.89 -22.29
C TYR A 318 19.46 5.08 -22.06
N ILE A 319 18.68 4.84 -23.12
CA ILE A 319 17.27 5.25 -23.21
C ILE A 319 16.45 4.07 -23.72
N PRO A 320 15.61 3.46 -22.87
CA PRO A 320 14.61 2.50 -23.27
C PRO A 320 13.37 3.21 -23.82
N PHE A 321 12.69 2.56 -24.77
CA PHE A 321 11.39 2.97 -25.27
C PHE A 321 10.39 1.85 -25.04
N ALA A 322 9.28 2.17 -24.40
CA ALA A 322 8.19 1.26 -24.08
C ALA A 322 6.93 1.58 -24.89
N SER A 323 6.08 0.58 -25.08
CA SER A 323 4.83 0.69 -25.87
C SER A 323 3.61 1.09 -25.04
N SER A 324 3.74 1.11 -23.72
CA SER A 324 2.71 1.58 -22.79
C SER A 324 3.36 2.22 -21.56
N SER A 325 2.57 2.94 -20.77
CA SER A 325 3.06 3.61 -19.57
C SER A 325 3.36 2.67 -18.41
N GLY A 326 2.87 1.43 -18.44
CA GLY A 326 3.00 0.48 -17.33
C GLY A 326 2.09 0.80 -16.13
N PRO A 327 2.26 0.10 -14.99
CA PRO A 327 3.29 -0.91 -14.73
C PRO A 327 3.14 -2.14 -15.65
N GLY A 328 4.22 -2.85 -15.91
CA GLY A 328 4.17 -4.07 -16.73
C GLY A 328 4.05 -3.81 -18.23
N SER A 329 4.76 -2.81 -18.77
CA SER A 329 4.73 -2.57 -20.22
C SER A 329 5.29 -3.78 -20.98
N GLY A 330 4.55 -4.25 -21.99
CA GLY A 330 4.97 -5.35 -22.85
C GLY A 330 5.77 -4.91 -24.09
N ALA A 331 6.01 -5.87 -24.97
CA ALA A 331 6.57 -5.63 -26.30
C ALA A 331 5.57 -4.89 -27.23
N PRO A 332 6.05 -4.14 -28.24
CA PRO A 332 7.45 -3.94 -28.59
C PRO A 332 8.17 -2.98 -27.63
N SER A 333 9.47 -3.15 -27.50
CA SER A 333 10.35 -2.22 -26.78
C SER A 333 11.74 -2.16 -27.40
N TRP A 334 12.47 -1.10 -27.10
CA TRP A 334 13.80 -0.83 -27.65
C TRP A 334 14.73 -0.26 -26.60
N LEU A 335 16.03 -0.48 -26.74
CA LEU A 335 17.05 0.23 -25.98
C LEU A 335 18.10 0.81 -26.94
N TYR A 336 18.36 2.10 -26.77
CA TYR A 336 19.36 2.84 -27.51
C TYR A 336 20.38 3.48 -26.57
N LYS A 337 21.57 3.75 -27.08
CA LYS A 337 22.49 4.75 -26.51
C LYS A 337 22.51 6.02 -27.34
N PHE A 338 22.68 7.17 -26.69
CA PHE A 338 22.65 8.50 -27.28
C PHE A 338 23.80 9.35 -26.76
N ASP A 339 24.62 9.87 -27.66
CA ASP A 339 25.83 10.67 -27.34
C ASP A 339 25.56 12.18 -27.23
N GLY A 340 24.28 12.58 -27.24
CA GLY A 340 23.86 13.98 -27.35
C GLY A 340 23.51 14.43 -28.77
N THR A 341 23.89 13.63 -29.78
CA THR A 341 23.64 13.90 -31.21
C THR A 341 23.16 12.66 -31.98
N ASN A 342 23.82 11.52 -31.81
CA ASN A 342 23.61 10.29 -32.56
C ASN A 342 22.97 9.19 -31.71
N TRP A 343 22.05 8.45 -32.32
CA TRP A 343 21.41 7.29 -31.73
C TRP A 343 22.08 5.99 -32.23
N THR A 344 22.43 5.10 -31.30
CA THR A 344 22.89 3.73 -31.63
C THR A 344 21.93 2.71 -31.01
N LYS A 345 21.29 1.88 -31.82
CA LYS A 345 20.43 0.79 -31.32
C LYS A 345 21.29 -0.27 -30.64
N LEU A 346 20.92 -0.67 -29.43
CA LEU A 346 21.56 -1.78 -28.72
C LEU A 346 20.76 -3.07 -28.93
N LEU A 347 19.45 -3.03 -28.65
CA LEU A 347 18.54 -4.15 -28.89
C LEU A 347 17.07 -3.71 -28.95
N ASP A 348 16.21 -4.63 -29.38
CA ASP A 348 14.75 -4.53 -29.30
C ASP A 348 14.15 -5.92 -29.09
N SER A 349 12.88 -5.96 -28.67
CA SER A 349 12.16 -7.19 -28.30
C SER A 349 11.95 -8.17 -29.47
N SER A 350 12.24 -7.79 -30.72
CA SER A 350 12.19 -8.70 -31.87
C SER A 350 13.51 -9.43 -32.14
N MET A 351 14.61 -9.01 -31.49
CA MET A 351 15.94 -9.57 -31.73
C MET A 351 16.18 -10.93 -31.05
N GLY A 352 15.35 -11.32 -30.07
CA GLY A 352 15.40 -12.63 -29.41
C GLY A 352 16.08 -12.73 -28.02
N PRO A 353 16.98 -11.83 -27.57
CA PRO A 353 17.56 -11.91 -26.21
C PRO A 353 16.53 -11.76 -25.08
N TYR A 354 15.43 -11.05 -25.35
CA TYR A 354 14.32 -10.86 -24.43
C TYR A 354 13.00 -10.67 -25.20
N TYR A 355 11.87 -10.85 -24.52
CA TYR A 355 10.53 -10.89 -25.15
C TYR A 355 9.53 -9.85 -24.61
N GLY A 356 9.86 -9.15 -23.53
CA GLY A 356 8.97 -8.20 -22.84
C GLY A 356 9.14 -6.74 -23.26
N GLY A 357 8.63 -5.84 -22.43
CA GLY A 357 9.06 -4.45 -22.40
C GLY A 357 10.39 -4.29 -21.66
N ILE A 358 11.00 -3.11 -21.79
CA ILE A 358 12.10 -2.70 -20.92
C ILE A 358 11.51 -1.73 -19.90
N GLY A 359 11.54 -2.15 -18.64
CA GLY A 359 11.12 -1.37 -17.48
C GLY A 359 12.32 -0.63 -16.89
N GLY A 360 12.75 -1.05 -15.71
CA GLY A 360 13.88 -0.43 -14.99
C GLY A 360 15.19 -0.51 -15.76
N LEU A 361 16.03 0.52 -15.68
CA LEU A 361 17.31 0.59 -16.39
C LEU A 361 18.36 1.28 -15.52
N SER A 362 19.53 0.65 -15.38
CA SER A 362 20.68 1.24 -14.71
C SER A 362 21.99 0.92 -15.44
N VAL A 363 22.96 1.84 -15.33
CA VAL A 363 24.29 1.71 -15.93
C VAL A 363 25.40 2.04 -14.94
N TYR A 364 26.57 1.42 -15.13
CA TYR A 364 27.76 1.69 -14.33
C TYR A 364 29.03 1.66 -15.20
N GLY A 365 29.90 2.63 -15.01
CA GLY A 365 31.19 2.72 -15.70
C GLY A 365 31.18 3.63 -16.93
N THR A 366 32.11 3.36 -17.85
CA THR A 366 32.38 4.19 -19.04
C THR A 366 32.81 3.34 -20.23
N GLY A 367 32.59 3.85 -21.45
CA GLY A 367 33.15 3.34 -22.69
C GLY A 367 32.71 1.91 -22.99
N ALA A 368 33.63 1.10 -23.52
CA ALA A 368 33.36 -0.29 -23.92
C ALA A 368 33.15 -1.25 -22.74
N THR A 369 33.40 -0.81 -21.50
CA THR A 369 33.23 -1.62 -20.28
C THR A 369 32.00 -1.23 -19.47
N THR A 370 31.15 -0.33 -20.00
CA THR A 370 29.92 0.07 -19.32
C THR A 370 29.05 -1.14 -19.07
N LYS A 371 28.70 -1.35 -17.80
CA LYS A 371 27.71 -2.33 -17.37
C LYS A 371 26.33 -1.73 -17.55
N ILE A 372 25.41 -2.53 -18.08
CA ILE A 372 24.01 -2.17 -18.30
C ILE A 372 23.18 -3.30 -17.70
N ALA A 373 22.18 -2.97 -16.91
CA ALA A 373 21.18 -3.92 -16.45
C ALA A 373 19.79 -3.33 -16.63
N PHE A 374 18.82 -4.16 -17.03
CA PHE A 374 17.44 -3.72 -17.15
C PHE A 374 16.44 -4.81 -16.76
N GLY A 375 15.29 -4.35 -16.26
CA GLY A 375 14.13 -5.17 -15.95
C GLY A 375 13.32 -5.49 -17.20
N VAL A 376 12.99 -6.76 -17.37
CA VAL A 376 12.06 -7.22 -18.40
C VAL A 376 10.64 -7.07 -17.85
N SER A 377 9.92 -6.10 -18.39
CA SER A 377 8.57 -5.77 -17.98
C SER A 377 7.52 -6.45 -18.87
N GLY A 378 6.28 -6.51 -18.38
CA GLY A 378 5.13 -7.02 -19.14
C GLY A 378 5.19 -8.52 -19.48
N THR A 379 6.10 -9.27 -18.87
CA THR A 379 6.21 -10.72 -19.00
C THR A 379 5.32 -11.42 -17.97
N TRP A 380 4.10 -11.73 -18.40
CA TRP A 380 3.10 -12.46 -17.61
C TRP A 380 2.77 -13.79 -18.28
N GLY A 381 2.63 -14.87 -17.52
CA GLY A 381 2.16 -16.13 -18.07
C GLY A 381 2.02 -17.24 -17.04
N ASP A 382 1.23 -18.23 -17.41
CA ASP A 382 1.20 -19.61 -16.90
C ASP A 382 2.30 -20.49 -17.52
N ALA A 383 3.19 -19.87 -18.31
CA ALA A 383 4.40 -20.51 -18.79
C ALA A 383 5.23 -21.01 -17.61
N THR A 384 5.96 -22.10 -17.83
CA THR A 384 6.83 -22.72 -16.81
C THR A 384 7.86 -21.75 -16.24
N TRP A 385 8.16 -20.65 -16.92
CA TRP A 385 9.02 -19.56 -16.47
C TRP A 385 8.75 -18.27 -17.27
N VAL A 386 9.07 -17.12 -16.69
CA VAL A 386 9.17 -15.82 -17.40
C VAL A 386 10.52 -15.16 -17.14
N GLN A 387 11.01 -14.40 -18.13
CA GLN A 387 12.25 -13.63 -18.02
C GLN A 387 12.01 -12.35 -17.21
N ILE A 388 12.97 -12.01 -16.34
CA ILE A 388 12.84 -10.93 -15.35
C ILE A 388 13.90 -9.83 -15.53
N ALA A 389 15.16 -10.19 -15.78
CA ALA A 389 16.23 -9.20 -15.85
C ALA A 389 17.33 -9.60 -16.84
N MET A 390 17.89 -8.60 -17.52
CA MET A 390 18.96 -8.73 -18.50
C MET A 390 20.15 -7.86 -18.13
N ALA A 391 21.35 -8.27 -18.52
CA ALA A 391 22.57 -7.50 -18.31
C ALA A 391 23.57 -7.61 -19.47
N SER A 392 24.43 -6.60 -19.56
CA SER A 392 25.59 -6.52 -20.45
C SER A 392 26.77 -5.93 -19.67
N ALA A 393 27.98 -6.46 -19.87
CA ALA A 393 29.21 -5.92 -19.27
C ALA A 393 30.17 -5.28 -20.30
N ASP A 394 29.71 -5.12 -21.55
CA ASP A 394 30.51 -4.68 -22.69
C ASP A 394 29.78 -3.60 -23.51
N ALA A 395 29.10 -2.69 -22.80
CA ALA A 395 28.37 -1.56 -23.37
C ALA A 395 27.29 -1.94 -24.40
N GLY A 396 26.66 -3.10 -24.20
CA GLY A 396 25.55 -3.62 -25.00
C GLY A 396 25.96 -4.45 -26.21
N ALA A 397 27.22 -4.88 -26.31
CA ALA A 397 27.69 -5.74 -27.40
C ALA A 397 27.21 -7.19 -27.24
N THR A 398 27.17 -7.69 -26.00
CA THR A 398 26.57 -8.98 -25.63
C THR A 398 25.58 -8.83 -24.48
N TRP A 399 24.60 -9.74 -24.44
CA TRP A 399 23.49 -9.72 -23.48
C TRP A 399 23.32 -11.08 -22.82
N HIS A 400 23.08 -11.04 -21.52
CA HIS A 400 22.89 -12.21 -20.68
C HIS A 400 21.61 -12.03 -19.85
N GLU A 401 20.84 -13.11 -19.76
CA GLU A 401 19.76 -13.17 -18.79
C GLU A 401 20.36 -13.38 -17.40
N ILE A 402 19.94 -12.56 -16.45
CA ILE A 402 20.42 -12.61 -15.06
C ILE A 402 19.29 -12.82 -14.06
N GLY A 403 18.04 -12.93 -14.52
CA GLY A 403 16.89 -13.20 -13.66
C GLY A 403 15.72 -13.83 -14.42
N ARG A 404 15.09 -14.84 -13.80
CA ARG A 404 13.99 -15.66 -14.33
C ARG A 404 13.07 -16.16 -13.21
N SER A 405 11.77 -16.31 -13.46
CA SER A 405 10.84 -17.00 -12.54
C SER A 405 10.80 -18.52 -12.75
N GLY A 406 10.16 -19.26 -11.83
CA GLY A 406 9.84 -20.69 -12.04
C GLY A 406 10.99 -21.69 -11.84
N ASP A 407 12.09 -21.27 -11.21
CA ASP A 407 13.19 -22.17 -10.80
C ASP A 407 12.92 -22.82 -9.43
N THR A 408 11.86 -23.63 -9.35
CA THR A 408 11.37 -24.21 -8.09
C THR A 408 12.34 -25.18 -7.41
N ASN A 409 13.35 -25.68 -8.14
CA ASN A 409 14.31 -26.68 -7.63
C ASN A 409 15.68 -26.07 -7.24
N GLY A 410 15.82 -24.74 -7.34
CA GLY A 410 17.05 -24.01 -7.00
C GLY A 410 18.26 -24.40 -7.84
N SER A 411 18.06 -25.06 -8.98
CA SER A 411 19.15 -25.57 -9.82
C SER A 411 19.89 -24.45 -10.54
N LEU A 412 19.30 -23.26 -10.62
CA LEU A 412 19.86 -22.07 -11.24
C LEU A 412 19.90 -20.86 -10.28
N ASN A 413 19.53 -21.04 -9.00
CA ASN A 413 19.51 -20.03 -7.93
C ASN A 413 18.70 -18.76 -8.25
N TYR A 414 17.51 -18.93 -8.83
CA TYR A 414 16.67 -17.82 -9.29
C TYR A 414 15.36 -17.58 -8.52
N HIS A 415 14.83 -16.37 -8.73
CA HIS A 415 13.65 -15.60 -8.26
C HIS A 415 12.47 -16.25 -7.48
N ASP A 416 12.35 -17.58 -7.40
CA ASP A 416 11.14 -18.26 -6.96
C ASP A 416 10.88 -18.22 -5.44
N VAL A 417 11.90 -17.87 -4.65
CA VAL A 417 11.79 -17.76 -3.19
C VAL A 417 10.73 -16.76 -2.70
N SER A 418 10.34 -15.80 -3.55
CA SER A 418 9.34 -14.78 -3.20
C SER A 418 7.90 -15.20 -3.48
N GLY A 419 7.65 -16.10 -4.44
CA GLY A 419 6.31 -16.36 -4.98
C GLY A 419 5.70 -15.22 -5.81
N TYR A 420 6.44 -14.12 -6.03
CA TYR A 420 6.04 -12.97 -6.84
C TYR A 420 6.94 -12.82 -8.06
N TRP A 421 6.43 -12.23 -9.15
CA TRP A 421 7.23 -11.81 -10.30
C TRP A 421 6.49 -10.79 -11.16
N GLY A 422 7.21 -10.13 -12.07
CA GLY A 422 6.69 -9.10 -12.94
C GLY A 422 6.77 -7.69 -12.33
N TRP A 423 6.36 -6.69 -13.11
CA TRP A 423 6.53 -5.26 -12.79
C TRP A 423 7.97 -4.86 -12.42
N VAL A 424 8.95 -5.41 -13.14
CA VAL A 424 10.37 -5.03 -12.98
C VAL A 424 10.61 -3.70 -13.69
N ASP A 425 9.91 -2.69 -13.20
CA ASP A 425 9.81 -1.37 -13.82
C ASP A 425 10.81 -0.38 -13.24
N ASP A 426 11.51 -0.73 -12.16
CA ASP A 426 12.72 -0.03 -11.69
C ASP A 426 13.82 -1.03 -11.28
N LEU A 427 15.06 -0.74 -11.67
CA LEU A 427 16.24 -1.57 -11.44
C LEU A 427 17.46 -0.67 -11.30
N GLN A 428 18.23 -0.90 -10.23
CA GLN A 428 19.40 -0.11 -9.88
C GLN A 428 20.64 -0.98 -9.73
N ILE A 429 21.78 -0.49 -10.26
CA ILE A 429 23.12 -0.98 -9.95
C ILE A 429 23.66 -0.09 -8.83
N ASP A 430 24.13 -0.66 -7.73
CA ASP A 430 24.69 0.09 -6.61
C ASP A 430 25.92 0.90 -7.07
N PRO A 431 25.94 2.23 -6.87
CA PRO A 431 27.03 3.08 -7.32
C PRO A 431 28.38 2.77 -6.63
N PHE A 432 28.38 2.07 -5.49
CA PHE A 432 29.59 1.68 -4.76
C PHE A 432 30.01 0.23 -5.00
N ASN A 433 29.11 -0.60 -5.55
CA ASN A 433 29.39 -1.99 -5.86
C ASN A 433 28.63 -2.43 -7.12
N PRO A 434 29.28 -2.46 -8.30
CA PRO A 434 28.59 -2.80 -9.54
C PRO A 434 28.10 -4.25 -9.63
N ASN A 435 28.46 -5.12 -8.68
CA ASN A 435 27.89 -6.47 -8.59
C ASN A 435 26.60 -6.51 -7.77
N HIS A 436 26.31 -5.46 -6.99
CA HIS A 436 25.07 -5.34 -6.23
C HIS A 436 23.99 -4.70 -7.11
N VAL A 437 22.98 -5.49 -7.46
CA VAL A 437 21.85 -5.08 -8.31
C VAL A 437 20.56 -5.36 -7.57
N THR A 438 19.67 -4.36 -7.56
CA THR A 438 18.36 -4.44 -6.92
C THR A 438 17.27 -4.02 -7.88
N TYR A 439 16.12 -4.68 -7.85
CA TYR A 439 14.93 -4.24 -8.59
C TYR A 439 13.65 -4.45 -7.78
N GLY A 440 12.66 -3.61 -8.07
CA GLY A 440 11.32 -3.73 -7.52
C GLY A 440 10.49 -4.74 -8.32
N ILE A 441 9.54 -5.38 -7.65
CA ILE A 441 8.50 -6.23 -8.22
C ILE A 441 7.17 -5.95 -7.52
N GLY A 442 6.07 -6.50 -8.04
CA GLY A 442 4.72 -6.33 -7.45
C GLY A 442 4.52 -6.89 -6.03
N GLY A 443 5.53 -7.56 -5.46
CA GLY A 443 5.50 -8.05 -4.08
C GLY A 443 6.66 -7.59 -3.20
N GLY A 444 7.55 -6.72 -3.68
CA GLY A 444 8.70 -6.25 -2.90
C GLY A 444 9.96 -5.99 -3.70
N ILE A 445 11.12 -6.28 -3.11
CA ILE A 445 12.45 -6.02 -3.68
C ILE A 445 13.21 -7.33 -3.81
N MET A 446 13.90 -7.50 -4.94
CA MET A 446 14.90 -8.54 -5.13
C MET A 446 16.30 -7.92 -5.18
N SER A 447 17.27 -8.56 -4.53
CA SER A 447 18.66 -8.13 -4.52
C SER A 447 19.63 -9.27 -4.82
N SER A 448 20.68 -8.98 -5.60
CA SER A 448 21.83 -9.85 -5.81
C SER A 448 23.11 -9.08 -5.54
N THR A 449 24.09 -9.71 -4.88
CA THR A 449 25.41 -9.12 -4.62
C THR A 449 26.50 -9.57 -5.60
N ASP A 450 26.16 -10.44 -6.55
CA ASP A 450 27.08 -11.07 -7.51
C ASP A 450 26.61 -10.99 -8.97
N ALA A 451 25.70 -10.07 -9.29
CA ALA A 451 24.99 -9.95 -10.56
C ALA A 451 25.89 -9.97 -11.82
N PHE A 452 27.09 -9.38 -11.73
CA PHE A 452 28.06 -9.32 -12.83
C PHE A 452 29.32 -10.17 -12.62
N SER A 453 29.43 -10.87 -11.49
CA SER A 453 30.58 -11.71 -11.14
C SER A 453 30.26 -13.20 -11.03
N ALA A 454 28.98 -13.56 -11.02
CA ALA A 454 28.53 -14.94 -10.93
C ALA A 454 28.97 -15.76 -12.15
N SER A 455 29.42 -16.99 -11.89
CA SER A 455 29.87 -17.91 -12.93
C SER A 455 28.73 -18.21 -13.90
N GLY A 456 28.99 -18.03 -15.19
CA GLY A 456 28.02 -18.33 -16.25
C GLY A 456 26.79 -17.41 -16.29
N TRP A 457 26.85 -16.25 -15.64
CA TRP A 457 25.72 -15.30 -15.52
C TRP A 457 24.52 -15.88 -14.77
N LEU A 458 24.80 -16.69 -13.74
CA LEU A 458 23.79 -17.25 -12.84
C LEU A 458 23.90 -16.63 -11.43
N PRO A 459 23.50 -15.37 -11.23
CA PRO A 459 23.61 -14.70 -9.93
C PRO A 459 22.59 -15.19 -8.91
N HIS A 460 22.92 -14.99 -7.63
CA HIS A 460 22.07 -15.38 -6.52
C HIS A 460 21.15 -14.21 -6.15
N TRP A 461 19.84 -14.47 -6.15
CA TRP A 461 18.83 -13.48 -5.75
C TRP A 461 18.28 -13.76 -4.36
N THR A 462 18.08 -12.69 -3.61
CA THR A 462 17.46 -12.67 -2.30
C THR A 462 16.22 -11.80 -2.33
N PHE A 463 15.17 -12.20 -1.62
CA PHE A 463 13.98 -11.38 -1.43
C PHE A 463 14.25 -10.38 -0.29
N ASP A 464 14.70 -9.18 -0.66
CA ASP A 464 15.22 -8.14 0.25
C ASP A 464 14.08 -7.25 0.79
N VAL A 465 13.13 -7.88 1.47
CA VAL A 465 11.92 -7.20 2.00
C VAL A 465 11.86 -7.15 3.50
N ASN A 466 12.92 -7.55 4.22
CA ASN A 466 12.89 -7.51 5.67
C ASN A 466 12.58 -6.07 6.13
N GLY A 467 11.45 -5.88 6.82
CA GLY A 467 10.97 -4.57 7.27
C GLY A 467 10.01 -3.84 6.33
N ILE A 468 9.90 -4.28 5.08
CA ILE A 468 8.84 -3.83 4.17
C ILE A 468 7.60 -4.68 4.41
N GLU A 469 6.48 -4.03 4.68
CA GLU A 469 5.17 -4.67 4.77
C GLU A 469 4.16 -3.74 4.08
N GLU A 470 3.61 -4.16 2.95
CA GLU A 470 2.81 -3.30 2.05
C GLU A 470 1.52 -4.02 1.62
N MET A 471 1.10 -5.03 2.40
CA MET A 471 -0.17 -5.71 2.16
C MET A 471 -1.34 -4.82 2.59
N VAL A 472 -2.36 -4.71 1.74
CA VAL A 472 -3.63 -4.06 2.09
C VAL A 472 -4.49 -5.01 2.88
N ASN A 473 -4.67 -4.77 4.18
CA ASN A 473 -5.45 -5.64 5.06
C ASN A 473 -6.96 -5.40 4.88
N LEU A 474 -7.68 -6.44 4.49
CA LEU A 474 -9.12 -6.38 4.26
C LEU A 474 -9.92 -6.97 5.41
N VAL A 475 -9.34 -7.94 6.14
CA VAL A 475 -9.95 -8.57 7.32
C VAL A 475 -8.87 -9.11 8.26
N MET A 476 -9.12 -9.01 9.56
CA MET A 476 -8.34 -9.67 10.60
C MET A 476 -9.30 -10.28 11.63
N THR A 477 -8.94 -11.41 12.22
CA THR A 477 -9.75 -12.08 13.25
C THR A 477 -8.88 -12.71 14.32
N ALA A 478 -9.07 -12.32 15.59
CA ALA A 478 -8.35 -12.88 16.72
C ALA A 478 -8.97 -14.23 17.15
N PRO A 479 -8.18 -15.30 17.23
CA PRO A 479 -8.67 -16.59 17.70
C PRO A 479 -8.96 -16.63 19.20
N PRO A 480 -9.68 -17.65 19.70
CA PRO A 480 -9.73 -17.95 21.13
C PRO A 480 -8.34 -18.33 21.68
N PRO A 481 -8.12 -18.22 23.01
CA PRO A 481 -6.85 -18.60 23.64
C PRO A 481 -6.40 -20.04 23.41
N THR A 482 -7.32 -20.93 23.06
CA THR A 482 -7.09 -22.35 22.81
C THR A 482 -6.61 -22.67 21.39
N ALA A 483 -6.57 -21.68 20.48
CA ALA A 483 -6.15 -21.89 19.11
C ALA A 483 -4.64 -22.12 18.98
N SER A 484 -4.25 -22.88 17.95
CA SER A 484 -2.85 -23.20 17.63
C SER A 484 -2.13 -22.13 16.80
N TYR A 485 -2.77 -20.99 16.54
CA TYR A 485 -2.29 -19.91 15.67
C TYR A 485 -2.52 -18.54 16.32
N ALA A 486 -1.79 -17.53 15.85
CA ALA A 486 -1.77 -16.19 16.43
C ALA A 486 -2.89 -15.30 15.89
N LEU A 487 -3.13 -15.28 14.58
CA LEU A 487 -4.06 -14.35 13.95
C LEU A 487 -4.58 -14.92 12.62
N LEU A 488 -5.84 -14.68 12.28
CA LEU A 488 -6.33 -14.88 10.92
C LEU A 488 -6.33 -13.53 10.19
N SER A 489 -5.92 -13.51 8.92
CA SER A 489 -5.89 -12.29 8.12
C SER A 489 -6.29 -12.55 6.67
N GLY A 490 -6.79 -11.51 6.00
CA GLY A 490 -7.07 -11.49 4.58
C GLY A 490 -6.64 -10.16 3.99
N HIS A 491 -6.04 -10.24 2.81
CA HIS A 491 -5.31 -9.14 2.19
C HIS A 491 -5.69 -8.98 0.72
N GLY A 492 -5.56 -7.77 0.21
CA GLY A 492 -5.55 -7.50 -1.22
C GLY A 492 -4.40 -8.26 -1.90
N ASP A 493 -4.65 -8.75 -3.12
CA ASP A 493 -3.76 -9.48 -4.02
C ASP A 493 -3.21 -10.84 -3.54
N THR A 494 -2.89 -10.95 -2.26
CA THR A 494 -2.13 -12.06 -1.66
C THR A 494 -3.02 -13.11 -0.98
N GLY A 495 -4.30 -12.80 -0.73
CA GLY A 495 -5.29 -13.77 -0.29
C GLY A 495 -5.44 -13.88 1.23
N LEU A 496 -5.52 -15.11 1.76
CA LEU A 496 -5.99 -15.41 3.11
C LEU A 496 -4.93 -16.18 3.89
N TYR A 497 -4.73 -15.84 5.16
CA TYR A 497 -3.67 -16.42 5.98
C TYR A 497 -4.15 -16.81 7.38
N VAL A 498 -3.68 -17.97 7.82
CA VAL A 498 -3.60 -18.38 9.21
C VAL A 498 -2.17 -18.11 9.68
N ASN A 499 -1.99 -17.01 10.41
CA ASN A 499 -0.70 -16.57 10.93
C ASN A 499 -0.37 -17.36 12.18
N THR A 500 0.66 -18.21 12.13
CA THR A 500 1.07 -19.04 13.28
C THR A 500 2.06 -18.33 14.20
N SER A 501 2.74 -17.30 13.70
CA SER A 501 3.64 -16.43 14.44
C SER A 501 3.42 -14.98 14.03
N LEU A 502 3.72 -14.05 14.94
CA LEU A 502 3.74 -12.61 14.63
C LEU A 502 5.11 -12.15 14.09
N THR A 503 6.15 -12.95 14.28
CA THR A 503 7.55 -12.56 13.99
C THR A 503 8.17 -13.36 12.86
N SER A 504 7.40 -14.23 12.19
CA SER A 504 7.85 -15.02 11.06
C SER A 504 6.66 -15.46 10.22
N SER A 505 6.76 -15.29 8.89
CA SER A 505 5.77 -15.79 7.92
C SER A 505 6.02 -17.22 7.45
N ALA A 506 7.15 -17.83 7.84
CA ALA A 506 7.60 -19.11 7.28
C ALA A 506 6.62 -20.28 7.47
N ASN A 507 5.76 -20.21 8.50
CA ASN A 507 4.78 -21.24 8.84
C ASN A 507 3.33 -20.74 8.71
N ASN A 508 3.11 -19.62 8.01
CA ASN A 508 1.76 -19.16 7.71
C ASN A 508 1.08 -20.15 6.76
N ARG A 509 -0.22 -20.35 6.93
CA ARG A 509 -1.01 -21.31 6.15
C ARG A 509 -2.07 -20.58 5.36
N SER A 510 -2.34 -20.99 4.12
CA SER A 510 -3.30 -20.33 3.23
C SER A 510 -4.14 -21.37 2.47
N PRO A 511 -5.43 -21.11 2.20
CA PRO A 511 -6.21 -21.92 1.28
C PRO A 511 -5.72 -21.75 -0.17
N GLY A 512 -5.80 -22.82 -0.96
CA GLY A 512 -5.45 -22.81 -2.38
C GLY A 512 -6.57 -22.27 -3.28
N LEU A 513 -6.91 -20.98 -3.17
CA LEU A 513 -8.01 -20.35 -3.93
C LEU A 513 -7.55 -19.63 -5.22
N GLY A 514 -6.24 -19.54 -5.44
CA GLY A 514 -5.60 -18.78 -6.51
C GLY A 514 -5.22 -17.36 -6.09
N GLY A 515 -4.69 -16.54 -7.01
CA GLY A 515 -4.37 -15.13 -6.74
C GLY A 515 -5.62 -14.25 -6.73
N GLY A 516 -5.71 -13.32 -5.78
CA GLY A 516 -6.87 -12.47 -5.55
C GLY A 516 -6.99 -12.01 -4.09
N ASN A 517 -8.11 -11.38 -3.76
CA ASN A 517 -8.30 -10.69 -2.49
C ASN A 517 -8.94 -11.61 -1.45
N GLY A 518 -8.33 -11.72 -0.27
CA GLY A 518 -8.92 -12.40 0.88
C GLY A 518 -9.83 -11.45 1.66
N THR A 519 -11.13 -11.71 1.71
CA THR A 519 -12.10 -10.71 2.19
C THR A 519 -12.80 -11.13 3.48
N GLY A 520 -12.88 -12.43 3.78
CA GLY A 520 -13.43 -12.94 5.03
C GLY A 520 -12.72 -14.19 5.51
N ILE A 521 -12.38 -14.23 6.80
CA ILE A 521 -11.86 -15.43 7.47
C ILE A 521 -12.30 -15.44 8.93
N ASP A 522 -12.94 -16.51 9.36
CA ASP A 522 -13.45 -16.66 10.73
C ASP A 522 -13.39 -18.12 11.17
N MET A 523 -13.46 -18.35 12.49
CA MET A 523 -13.30 -19.66 13.10
C MET A 523 -14.42 -20.01 14.07
N ALA A 524 -14.64 -21.31 14.29
CA ALA A 524 -15.51 -21.77 15.35
C ALA A 524 -14.83 -21.55 16.71
N TRP A 525 -15.42 -20.72 17.57
CA TRP A 525 -14.79 -20.35 18.84
C TRP A 525 -14.53 -21.53 19.78
N ASN A 526 -15.48 -22.47 19.87
CA ASN A 526 -15.39 -23.66 20.71
C ASN A 526 -14.49 -24.76 20.11
N ASN A 527 -14.20 -24.66 18.81
CA ASN A 527 -13.31 -25.56 18.09
C ASN A 527 -12.50 -24.79 17.04
N PRO A 528 -11.46 -24.05 17.45
CA PRO A 528 -10.74 -23.13 16.55
C PRO A 528 -9.96 -23.83 15.44
N ALA A 529 -9.94 -25.17 15.41
CA ALA A 529 -9.44 -25.93 14.28
C ALA A 529 -10.36 -25.81 13.05
N TYR A 530 -11.65 -25.56 13.24
CA TYR A 530 -12.57 -25.26 12.13
C TYR A 530 -12.46 -23.78 11.73
N ILE A 531 -12.11 -23.52 10.48
CA ILE A 531 -11.94 -22.19 9.91
C ILE A 531 -12.69 -22.15 8.57
N ALA A 532 -13.45 -21.10 8.31
CA ALA A 532 -14.02 -20.80 7.00
C ALA A 532 -13.37 -19.54 6.42
N ALA A 533 -13.09 -19.55 5.13
CA ALA A 533 -12.35 -18.50 4.44
C ALA A 533 -12.97 -18.21 3.07
N VAL A 534 -13.14 -16.94 2.73
CA VAL A 534 -13.78 -16.45 1.49
C VAL A 534 -13.02 -15.26 0.90
N GLY A 535 -13.09 -15.10 -0.42
CA GLY A 535 -12.38 -14.03 -1.11
C GLY A 535 -12.82 -13.84 -2.57
N THR A 536 -12.28 -12.80 -3.19
CA THR A 536 -12.49 -12.41 -4.59
C THR A 536 -11.32 -12.86 -5.45
N TYR A 537 -11.52 -13.89 -6.27
CA TYR A 537 -10.49 -14.52 -7.12
C TYR A 537 -10.98 -14.63 -8.56
N VAL A 538 -11.22 -13.48 -9.21
CA VAL A 538 -12.03 -13.29 -10.44
C VAL A 538 -13.53 -13.48 -10.22
N THR A 539 -13.92 -14.50 -9.47
CA THR A 539 -15.25 -14.68 -8.88
C THR A 539 -15.09 -14.89 -7.37
N SER A 540 -16.18 -14.77 -6.61
CA SER A 540 -16.13 -15.14 -5.20
C SER A 540 -15.85 -16.63 -5.04
N LYS A 541 -14.90 -16.99 -4.17
CA LYS A 541 -14.56 -18.39 -3.82
C LYS A 541 -14.43 -18.53 -2.31
N GLY A 542 -14.52 -19.75 -1.81
CA GLY A 542 -14.26 -20.03 -0.41
C GLY A 542 -13.85 -21.47 -0.16
N ALA A 543 -13.29 -21.68 1.03
CA ALA A 543 -12.83 -22.96 1.52
C ALA A 543 -13.05 -23.04 3.04
N TYR A 544 -12.95 -24.25 3.58
CA TYR A 544 -12.88 -24.48 5.01
C TYR A 544 -11.72 -25.41 5.36
N SER A 545 -11.29 -25.34 6.61
CA SER A 545 -10.32 -26.23 7.22
C SER A 545 -10.90 -26.81 8.51
N THR A 546 -10.47 -28.01 8.89
CA THR A 546 -10.83 -28.67 10.15
C THR A 546 -9.61 -28.95 11.04
N ASP A 547 -8.43 -28.46 10.65
CA ASP A 547 -7.15 -28.75 11.29
C ASP A 547 -6.29 -27.48 11.48
N SER A 548 -6.96 -26.35 11.75
CA SER A 548 -6.32 -25.03 11.95
C SER A 548 -5.58 -24.53 10.69
N GLY A 549 -6.12 -24.80 9.51
CA GLY A 549 -5.59 -24.34 8.23
C GLY A 549 -4.41 -25.14 7.70
N VAL A 550 -4.08 -26.31 8.27
CA VAL A 550 -3.02 -27.18 7.74
C VAL A 550 -3.43 -27.77 6.39
N THR A 551 -4.69 -28.21 6.29
CA THR A 551 -5.33 -28.61 5.05
C THR A 551 -6.61 -27.83 4.82
N TRP A 552 -6.96 -27.66 3.55
CA TRP A 552 -8.13 -26.90 3.11
C TRP A 552 -8.97 -27.70 2.13
N THR A 553 -10.28 -27.59 2.27
CA THR A 553 -11.28 -28.12 1.33
C THR A 553 -12.06 -26.94 0.76
N ASN A 554 -12.01 -26.77 -0.57
CA ASN A 554 -12.84 -25.78 -1.24
C ASN A 554 -14.31 -26.11 -1.00
N PHE A 555 -15.15 -25.08 -0.82
CA PHE A 555 -16.59 -25.31 -0.74
C PHE A 555 -17.07 -25.97 -2.05
N PRO A 556 -17.84 -27.08 -1.99
CA PRO A 556 -18.31 -27.76 -3.20
C PRO A 556 -19.14 -26.87 -4.11
N THR A 557 -19.89 -25.94 -3.51
CA THR A 557 -20.62 -24.89 -4.19
C THR A 557 -20.41 -23.55 -3.48
N VAL A 558 -20.75 -22.47 -4.16
CA VAL A 558 -20.76 -21.10 -3.60
C VAL A 558 -22.20 -20.56 -3.65
N PRO A 559 -22.54 -19.51 -2.88
CA PRO A 559 -23.85 -18.87 -2.98
C PRO A 559 -24.23 -18.54 -4.43
N PRO A 560 -25.52 -18.61 -4.82
CA PRO A 560 -25.96 -18.28 -6.18
C PRO A 560 -25.53 -16.89 -6.69
N THR A 561 -25.22 -15.97 -5.77
CA THR A 561 -24.77 -14.61 -6.04
C THR A 561 -23.25 -14.45 -6.06
N ALA A 562 -22.46 -15.54 -5.95
CA ALA A 562 -21.00 -15.50 -5.87
C ALA A 562 -20.28 -15.13 -7.19
N SER A 563 -21.02 -14.98 -8.30
CA SER A 563 -20.51 -14.29 -9.49
C SER A 563 -20.27 -12.80 -9.21
N ASN A 564 -20.95 -12.22 -8.21
CA ASN A 564 -20.64 -10.89 -7.72
C ASN A 564 -19.35 -10.94 -6.89
N THR A 565 -18.49 -9.95 -7.12
CA THR A 565 -17.22 -9.78 -6.45
C THR A 565 -17.21 -8.49 -5.65
N GLY A 566 -16.48 -8.48 -4.54
CA GLY A 566 -16.31 -7.26 -3.76
C GLY A 566 -15.52 -7.47 -2.48
N ASP A 567 -14.63 -6.52 -2.21
CA ASP A 567 -13.61 -6.63 -1.17
C ASP A 567 -14.14 -6.42 0.25
N HIS A 568 -15.37 -5.94 0.36
CA HIS A 568 -16.10 -5.84 1.61
C HIS A 568 -16.85 -7.12 1.99
N SER A 569 -16.78 -8.21 1.20
CA SER A 569 -17.45 -9.47 1.58
C SER A 569 -16.91 -10.00 2.91
N ARG A 570 -17.75 -10.65 3.73
CA ARG A 570 -17.39 -11.15 5.06
C ARG A 570 -17.94 -12.56 5.29
N VAL A 571 -17.32 -13.28 6.22
CA VAL A 571 -17.79 -14.60 6.68
C VAL A 571 -17.84 -14.62 8.21
N ALA A 572 -18.87 -15.25 8.76
CA ALA A 572 -18.98 -15.55 10.18
C ALA A 572 -19.20 -17.05 10.39
N VAL A 573 -18.57 -17.61 11.41
CA VAL A 573 -18.71 -19.02 11.81
C VAL A 573 -19.29 -19.08 13.21
N THR A 574 -20.38 -19.84 13.39
CA THR A 574 -21.00 -19.99 14.72
C THR A 574 -20.03 -20.59 15.74
N ALA A 575 -20.23 -20.32 17.03
CA ALA A 575 -19.29 -20.72 18.08
C ALA A 575 -18.92 -22.21 18.05
N ASP A 576 -19.85 -23.10 17.66
CA ASP A 576 -19.65 -24.54 17.54
C ASP A 576 -19.17 -25.01 16.16
N GLY A 577 -19.15 -24.12 15.16
CA GLY A 577 -18.79 -24.42 13.78
C GLY A 577 -19.88 -25.11 12.97
N SER A 578 -21.11 -25.17 13.48
CA SER A 578 -22.20 -25.84 12.77
C SER A 578 -22.66 -25.08 11.52
N ASN A 579 -22.55 -23.74 11.54
CA ASN A 579 -23.05 -22.88 10.48
C ASN A 579 -21.97 -21.89 10.02
N VAL A 580 -21.92 -21.67 8.71
CA VAL A 580 -21.11 -20.63 8.08
C VAL A 580 -22.05 -19.65 7.38
N ILE A 581 -21.93 -18.36 7.70
CA ILE A 581 -22.72 -17.28 7.12
C ILE A 581 -21.79 -16.45 6.24
N TRP A 582 -22.12 -16.34 4.96
CA TRP A 582 -21.38 -15.55 3.98
C TRP A 582 -22.18 -14.32 3.57
N SER A 583 -21.69 -13.14 3.98
CA SER A 583 -22.18 -11.84 3.52
C SER A 583 -21.39 -11.43 2.27
N VAL A 584 -21.95 -11.70 1.09
CA VAL A 584 -21.36 -11.28 -0.18
C VAL A 584 -21.66 -9.79 -0.41
N ALA A 585 -20.62 -9.04 -0.78
CA ALA A 585 -20.69 -7.63 -1.17
C ALA A 585 -21.94 -7.27 -2.00
N GLY A 586 -22.79 -6.40 -1.47
CA GLY A 586 -24.05 -5.90 -2.06
C GLY A 586 -25.15 -6.93 -2.31
N GLN A 587 -25.03 -8.14 -1.77
CA GLN A 587 -26.00 -9.22 -1.97
C GLN A 587 -26.65 -9.63 -0.64
N ILE A 588 -27.76 -10.36 -0.73
CA ILE A 588 -28.37 -10.99 0.44
C ILE A 588 -27.37 -12.02 1.03
N PRO A 589 -27.13 -12.03 2.35
CA PRO A 589 -26.31 -13.04 3.00
C PRO A 589 -26.90 -14.46 2.87
N TYR A 590 -26.02 -15.44 2.68
CA TYR A 590 -26.37 -16.86 2.65
C TYR A 590 -25.74 -17.59 3.82
N TYR A 591 -26.32 -18.71 4.21
CA TYR A 591 -25.73 -19.62 5.17
C TYR A 591 -25.65 -21.04 4.63
N THR A 592 -24.72 -21.82 5.19
CA THR A 592 -24.59 -23.25 4.97
C THR A 592 -24.45 -23.97 6.30
N THR A 593 -24.99 -25.19 6.37
CA THR A 593 -24.88 -26.10 7.52
C THR A 593 -24.20 -27.42 7.13
N ASP A 594 -23.64 -27.49 5.92
CA ASP A 594 -23.08 -28.69 5.30
C ASP A 594 -21.78 -28.39 4.55
N ASN A 595 -21.01 -27.44 5.08
CA ASN A 595 -19.71 -27.00 4.56
C ASN A 595 -19.77 -26.62 3.07
N GLY A 596 -20.76 -25.82 2.70
CA GLY A 596 -20.89 -25.23 1.36
C GLY A 596 -21.39 -26.20 0.30
N THR A 597 -21.95 -27.36 0.68
CA THR A 597 -22.63 -28.24 -0.26
C THR A 597 -23.96 -27.62 -0.71
N THR A 598 -24.67 -26.97 0.21
CA THR A 598 -25.86 -26.17 -0.05
C THR A 598 -25.77 -24.82 0.64
N TRP A 599 -26.28 -23.79 -0.05
CA TRP A 599 -26.37 -22.42 0.46
C TRP A 599 -27.83 -21.96 0.46
N LYS A 600 -28.31 -21.46 1.60
CA LYS A 600 -29.67 -20.97 1.79
C LYS A 600 -29.64 -19.47 2.07
N ALA A 601 -30.53 -18.73 1.42
CA ALA A 601 -30.64 -17.29 1.66
C ALA A 601 -31.19 -17.04 3.08
N THR A 602 -30.66 -16.02 3.74
CA THR A 602 -31.27 -15.46 4.95
C THR A 602 -32.49 -14.61 4.60
N ASN A 603 -33.24 -14.14 5.60
CA ASN A 603 -34.32 -13.16 5.39
C ASN A 603 -33.82 -11.70 5.43
N LEU A 604 -32.51 -11.45 5.51
CA LEU A 604 -31.95 -10.11 5.43
C LEU A 604 -32.15 -9.53 4.02
N PRO A 605 -32.39 -8.22 3.87
CA PRO A 605 -32.34 -7.57 2.57
C PRO A 605 -30.90 -7.50 2.04
N ALA A 606 -30.74 -7.16 0.76
CA ALA A 606 -29.44 -6.71 0.28
C ALA A 606 -29.02 -5.43 1.03
N PRO A 607 -27.72 -5.26 1.37
CA PRO A 607 -27.22 -4.07 2.07
C PRO A 607 -27.57 -2.78 1.32
N ALA A 608 -27.93 -1.73 2.06
CA ALA A 608 -28.14 -0.42 1.49
C ALA A 608 -26.77 0.24 1.17
N SER A 609 -26.20 -0.01 -0.02
CA SER A 609 -24.91 0.58 -0.42
C SER A 609 -24.83 0.90 -1.92
N ALA A 610 -24.27 2.07 -2.25
CA ALA A 610 -23.96 2.46 -3.63
C ALA A 610 -22.67 1.83 -4.17
N TYR A 611 -21.83 1.24 -3.30
CA TYR A 611 -20.49 0.72 -3.64
C TYR A 611 -20.34 -0.78 -3.35
N ASN A 612 -21.43 -1.55 -3.43
CA ASN A 612 -21.41 -3.01 -3.27
C ASN A 612 -20.81 -3.46 -1.90
N ALA A 613 -21.06 -2.71 -0.81
CA ALA A 613 -20.60 -3.13 0.52
C ALA A 613 -21.44 -4.29 1.10
N SER A 614 -20.89 -5.06 2.04
CA SER A 614 -21.61 -6.16 2.72
C SER A 614 -22.06 -5.74 4.12
N TYR A 615 -22.70 -6.66 4.86
CA TYR A 615 -22.97 -6.45 6.28
C TYR A 615 -21.69 -6.63 7.10
N HIS A 616 -21.53 -5.85 8.16
CA HIS A 616 -20.68 -6.25 9.27
C HIS A 616 -21.35 -7.43 9.97
N ILE A 617 -20.93 -8.66 9.66
CA ILE A 617 -21.49 -9.91 10.17
C ILE A 617 -20.57 -10.50 11.24
N ALA A 618 -21.13 -10.91 12.37
CA ALA A 618 -20.37 -11.54 13.46
C ALA A 618 -21.20 -12.61 14.17
N ALA A 619 -20.58 -13.73 14.53
CA ALA A 619 -21.19 -14.73 15.39
C ALA A 619 -20.88 -14.46 16.86
N ASP A 620 -21.83 -14.74 17.75
CA ASP A 620 -21.57 -14.79 19.17
C ASP A 620 -20.52 -15.87 19.47
N ARG A 621 -19.56 -15.56 20.34
CA ARG A 621 -18.46 -16.49 20.65
C ARG A 621 -18.81 -17.49 21.75
N LYS A 622 -19.96 -17.35 22.40
CA LYS A 622 -20.45 -18.26 23.46
C LYS A 622 -21.66 -19.07 23.00
N ASN A 623 -22.63 -18.44 22.36
CA ASN A 623 -23.88 -19.08 21.98
C ASN A 623 -23.96 -19.31 20.45
N PRO A 624 -23.87 -20.56 19.97
CA PRO A 624 -23.85 -20.86 18.53
C PRO A 624 -25.16 -20.50 17.81
N LEU A 625 -26.26 -20.27 18.53
CA LEU A 625 -27.52 -19.84 17.94
C LEU A 625 -27.58 -18.34 17.65
N LYS A 626 -26.62 -17.54 18.14
CA LYS A 626 -26.65 -16.08 18.00
C LYS A 626 -25.68 -15.60 16.93
N VAL A 627 -26.22 -14.90 15.94
CA VAL A 627 -25.47 -14.26 14.85
C VAL A 627 -26.02 -12.85 14.67
N TYR A 628 -25.13 -11.89 14.42
CA TYR A 628 -25.42 -10.46 14.38
C TYR A 628 -25.01 -9.89 13.03
N ALA A 629 -25.82 -8.97 12.50
CA ALA A 629 -25.55 -8.28 11.25
C ALA A 629 -25.82 -6.78 11.41
N TYR A 630 -24.87 -5.94 11.02
CA TYR A 630 -25.05 -4.50 10.93
C TYR A 630 -24.94 -4.02 9.49
N ASP A 631 -26.03 -3.43 8.99
CA ASP A 631 -26.07 -2.65 7.76
C ASP A 631 -25.70 -1.22 8.12
N HIS A 632 -24.65 -0.70 7.48
CA HIS A 632 -24.13 0.63 7.75
C HIS A 632 -24.94 1.75 7.05
N GLY A 633 -25.92 1.40 6.20
CA GLY A 633 -26.85 2.35 5.59
C GLY A 633 -26.31 3.13 4.38
N GLY A 634 -25.05 2.88 4.01
CA GLY A 634 -24.33 3.50 2.88
C GLY A 634 -23.59 4.79 3.23
N ASP A 635 -22.96 5.44 2.25
CA ASP A 635 -22.13 6.62 2.50
C ASP A 635 -22.97 7.88 2.72
N TRP A 636 -22.48 8.76 3.62
CA TRP A 636 -23.22 9.95 4.05
C TRP A 636 -23.54 10.94 2.91
N TRP A 637 -22.74 10.97 1.84
CA TRP A 637 -22.95 11.87 0.69
C TRP A 637 -23.95 11.33 -0.34
N ASN A 638 -24.30 10.05 -0.27
CA ASN A 638 -25.32 9.43 -1.10
C ASN A 638 -26.01 8.29 -0.33
N PRO A 639 -26.75 8.60 0.74
CA PRO A 639 -27.24 7.58 1.65
C PRO A 639 -28.44 6.84 1.04
N PRO A 640 -28.31 5.54 0.70
CA PRO A 640 -29.43 4.72 0.26
C PRO A 640 -30.41 4.38 1.40
N GLY A 641 -30.03 4.57 2.68
CA GLY A 641 -30.89 4.27 3.83
C GLY A 641 -30.32 4.74 5.17
N SER A 642 -30.85 4.18 6.26
CA SER A 642 -30.33 4.34 7.62
C SER A 642 -29.53 3.10 8.02
N GLY A 643 -28.52 3.25 8.88
CA GLY A 643 -27.86 2.11 9.50
C GLY A 643 -28.85 1.29 10.35
N LYS A 644 -28.77 -0.03 10.28
CA LYS A 644 -29.68 -0.98 10.94
C LYS A 644 -28.95 -2.19 11.47
N PHE A 645 -29.32 -2.61 12.68
CA PHE A 645 -28.80 -3.80 13.31
C PHE A 645 -29.83 -4.92 13.27
N TYR A 646 -29.37 -6.15 13.10
CA TYR A 646 -30.18 -7.35 13.08
C TYR A 646 -29.53 -8.45 13.93
N TYR A 647 -30.35 -9.23 14.62
CA TYR A 647 -29.91 -10.37 15.40
C TYR A 647 -30.68 -11.63 15.01
N SER A 648 -29.98 -12.76 15.01
CA SER A 648 -30.50 -14.10 14.81
C SER A 648 -30.44 -14.88 16.13
N THR A 649 -31.41 -15.77 16.34
CA THR A 649 -31.44 -16.72 17.47
C THR A 649 -31.55 -18.17 16.99
N ASP A 650 -31.28 -18.42 15.71
CA ASP A 650 -31.35 -19.73 15.06
C ASP A 650 -30.07 -20.08 14.27
N GLY A 651 -28.95 -19.48 14.66
CA GLY A 651 -27.62 -19.74 14.10
C GLY A 651 -27.38 -19.05 12.76
N GLY A 652 -28.04 -17.90 12.51
CA GLY A 652 -27.86 -17.10 11.30
C GLY A 652 -28.75 -17.53 10.13
N HIS A 653 -29.85 -18.26 10.38
CA HIS A 653 -30.80 -18.61 9.33
C HIS A 653 -31.80 -17.49 9.09
N THR A 654 -32.39 -16.98 10.17
CA THR A 654 -33.32 -15.84 10.16
C THR A 654 -32.88 -14.78 11.15
N PHE A 655 -33.18 -13.53 10.79
CA PHE A 655 -32.76 -12.32 11.49
C PHE A 655 -33.98 -11.45 11.81
N THR A 656 -33.95 -10.83 12.98
CA THR A 656 -34.91 -9.82 13.43
C THR A 656 -34.21 -8.48 13.48
N ALA A 657 -34.85 -7.43 12.94
CA ALA A 657 -34.33 -6.07 13.01
C ALA A 657 -34.47 -5.50 14.42
N SER A 658 -33.42 -4.87 14.92
CA SER A 658 -33.49 -4.00 16.10
C SER A 658 -34.29 -2.74 15.79
N THR A 659 -34.85 -2.12 16.83
CA THR A 659 -35.61 -0.88 16.70
C THR A 659 -34.72 0.37 16.59
N GLN A 660 -33.49 0.29 17.08
CA GLN A 660 -32.50 1.37 16.97
C GLN A 660 -31.98 1.47 15.53
N THR A 661 -31.83 2.72 15.06
CA THR A 661 -31.21 3.05 13.76
C THR A 661 -30.05 4.02 13.95
N TRP A 662 -29.17 4.10 12.96
CA TRP A 662 -28.01 4.99 12.95
C TRP A 662 -27.94 5.80 11.67
N ASP A 663 -27.15 6.88 11.72
CA ASP A 663 -26.83 7.65 10.53
C ASP A 663 -25.99 6.80 9.55
N PRO A 664 -26.18 6.99 8.24
CA PRO A 664 -25.48 6.22 7.22
C PRO A 664 -24.04 6.67 7.07
N TYR A 665 -23.11 5.76 7.32
CA TYR A 665 -21.68 5.95 7.07
C TYR A 665 -21.10 4.77 6.31
N GLY A 666 -20.03 5.02 5.54
CA GLY A 666 -19.37 4.00 4.73
C GLY A 666 -18.89 2.79 5.56
N PHE A 667 -18.82 1.63 4.90
CA PHE A 667 -18.38 0.37 5.50
C PHE A 667 -17.02 0.50 6.22
N ASN A 668 -16.06 1.18 5.58
CA ASN A 668 -14.72 1.40 6.13
C ASN A 668 -14.67 2.41 7.30
N ASN A 669 -15.78 3.09 7.62
CA ASN A 669 -15.88 4.02 8.73
C ASN A 669 -16.72 3.49 9.89
N THR A 670 -17.32 2.31 9.76
CA THR A 670 -18.15 1.69 10.80
C THR A 670 -17.60 0.32 11.16
N ASP A 671 -18.03 -0.23 12.29
CA ASP A 671 -17.57 -1.54 12.76
C ASP A 671 -18.50 -2.15 13.82
N LEU A 672 -18.49 -3.48 13.92
CA LEU A 672 -19.25 -4.26 14.89
C LEU A 672 -18.33 -5.26 15.58
N ALA A 673 -18.28 -5.21 16.91
CA ALA A 673 -17.52 -6.17 17.70
C ALA A 673 -18.41 -6.92 18.71
N VAL A 674 -18.14 -8.22 18.82
CA VAL A 674 -18.75 -9.11 19.80
C VAL A 674 -17.79 -9.29 20.97
N ASN A 675 -18.29 -9.33 22.20
CA ASN A 675 -17.48 -9.68 23.36
C ASN A 675 -17.16 -11.18 23.34
N PRO A 676 -15.90 -11.61 23.18
CA PRO A 676 -15.59 -13.03 23.16
C PRO A 676 -15.79 -13.74 24.50
N PHE A 677 -15.93 -12.98 25.59
CA PHE A 677 -15.99 -13.49 26.96
C PHE A 677 -17.40 -13.46 27.56
N ALA A 678 -18.36 -12.77 26.94
CA ALA A 678 -19.74 -12.67 27.40
C ALA A 678 -20.74 -12.81 26.24
N GLU A 679 -21.77 -13.64 26.43
CA GLU A 679 -22.84 -13.82 25.45
C GLU A 679 -23.68 -12.55 25.31
N GLY A 680 -24.01 -12.15 24.08
CA GLY A 680 -24.94 -11.07 23.80
C GLY A 680 -24.43 -9.66 24.11
N ASP A 681 -23.15 -9.54 24.46
CA ASP A 681 -22.49 -8.28 24.75
C ASP A 681 -21.79 -7.76 23.48
N LEU A 682 -22.26 -6.62 22.97
CA LEU A 682 -21.97 -6.10 21.64
C LEU A 682 -21.57 -4.64 21.69
N TRP A 683 -20.58 -4.28 20.88
CA TRP A 683 -20.16 -2.92 20.67
C TRP A 683 -20.28 -2.54 19.20
N LEU A 684 -20.82 -1.37 18.94
CA LEU A 684 -20.99 -0.83 17.60
C LEU A 684 -20.34 0.54 17.51
N ALA A 685 -19.49 0.70 16.50
CA ALA A 685 -18.90 1.97 16.08
C ALA A 685 -19.68 2.48 14.87
N ASP A 686 -20.49 3.54 15.06
CA ASP A 686 -21.35 4.11 13.99
C ASP A 686 -20.62 5.17 13.14
N ALA A 687 -19.28 5.11 13.10
CA ALA A 687 -18.36 6.15 12.68
C ALA A 687 -18.17 7.26 13.72
N ASN A 688 -19.23 7.86 14.25
CA ASN A 688 -19.09 9.01 15.15
C ASN A 688 -19.22 8.68 16.62
N ASN A 689 -19.72 7.52 17.02
CA ASN A 689 -20.09 7.19 18.39
C ASN A 689 -19.90 5.70 18.65
N LEU A 690 -19.66 5.38 19.92
CA LEU A 690 -19.74 4.01 20.42
C LEU A 690 -21.11 3.76 21.05
N TRP A 691 -21.63 2.58 20.75
CA TRP A 691 -22.86 2.05 21.30
C TRP A 691 -22.59 0.68 21.92
N HIS A 692 -23.24 0.41 23.04
CA HIS A 692 -23.09 -0.82 23.79
C HIS A 692 -24.44 -1.48 24.01
N SER A 693 -24.53 -2.78 23.78
CA SER A 693 -25.68 -3.62 24.08
C SER A 693 -25.23 -4.82 24.91
N VAL A 694 -26.04 -5.20 25.89
CA VAL A 694 -25.83 -6.39 26.74
C VAL A 694 -26.95 -7.42 26.59
N ASP A 695 -27.84 -7.21 25.62
CA ASP A 695 -29.04 -8.01 25.38
C ASP A 695 -29.14 -8.48 23.92
N SER A 696 -27.99 -8.76 23.29
CA SER A 696 -27.89 -9.23 21.91
C SER A 696 -28.41 -8.21 20.87
N GLY A 697 -28.27 -6.92 21.16
CA GLY A 697 -28.60 -5.82 20.24
C GLY A 697 -30.09 -5.48 20.17
N VAL A 698 -30.87 -5.95 21.15
CA VAL A 698 -32.29 -5.58 21.30
C VAL A 698 -32.41 -4.14 21.75
N THR A 699 -31.61 -3.74 22.76
CA THR A 699 -31.47 -2.36 23.20
C THR A 699 -30.01 -1.91 23.12
N TRP A 700 -29.81 -0.61 22.87
CA TRP A 700 -28.50 -0.01 22.71
C TRP A 700 -28.38 1.22 23.60
N THR A 701 -27.27 1.31 24.31
CA THR A 701 -26.88 2.48 25.08
C THR A 701 -25.78 3.21 24.33
N LYS A 702 -26.04 4.47 23.97
CA LYS A 702 -25.01 5.36 23.46
C LYS A 702 -24.08 5.76 24.60
N LEU A 703 -22.77 5.61 24.42
CA LEU A 703 -21.82 6.11 25.43
C LEU A 703 -21.82 7.65 25.41
N THR A 704 -21.91 8.25 26.61
CA THR A 704 -21.90 9.72 26.81
C THR A 704 -20.72 10.10 27.70
N GLY A 705 -20.11 11.27 27.46
CA GLY A 705 -18.95 11.76 28.24
C GLY A 705 -17.60 11.68 27.51
N THR A 706 -17.54 10.94 26.41
CA THR A 706 -16.51 11.07 25.38
C THR A 706 -17.17 11.73 24.18
N LEU A 707 -16.80 12.96 23.83
CA LEU A 707 -17.26 13.51 22.55
C LEU A 707 -16.45 12.80 21.48
N VAL A 708 -17.15 11.93 20.77
CA VAL A 708 -16.69 11.10 19.66
C VAL A 708 -17.20 11.89 18.43
N GLY A 709 -16.29 12.60 17.75
CA GLY A 709 -16.54 13.88 17.07
C GLY A 709 -17.57 13.90 15.91
N THR A 710 -18.01 15.12 15.56
CA THR A 710 -18.82 15.45 14.37
C THR A 710 -17.95 16.05 13.28
N GLY A 711 -17.79 15.37 12.16
CA GLY A 711 -17.04 15.88 11.00
C GLY A 711 -17.52 15.24 9.70
N ASN A 712 -17.55 16.04 8.63
CA ASN A 712 -18.06 15.66 7.31
C ASN A 712 -16.98 15.06 6.38
N THR A 713 -16.03 14.31 6.96
CA THR A 713 -14.83 13.76 6.29
C THR A 713 -14.58 12.35 6.81
N THR A 714 -13.59 11.61 6.28
CA THR A 714 -13.13 10.28 6.76
C THR A 714 -12.59 10.26 8.21
N GLN A 715 -12.87 11.31 8.97
CA GLN A 715 -12.23 11.65 10.22
C GLN A 715 -13.27 11.61 11.33
N HIS A 716 -13.76 10.41 11.61
CA HIS A 716 -14.86 10.24 12.53
C HIS A 716 -14.40 9.97 13.96
N GLY A 717 -15.35 10.02 14.88
CA GLY A 717 -15.09 9.85 16.30
C GLY A 717 -14.71 8.42 16.71
N ALA A 718 -15.47 7.41 16.31
CA ALA A 718 -15.26 5.99 16.60
C ALA A 718 -15.58 5.18 15.36
N MET A 719 -14.53 4.80 14.65
CA MET A 719 -14.60 4.19 13.33
C MET A 719 -14.46 2.67 13.37
N LYS A 720 -13.70 2.17 14.34
CA LYS A 720 -13.38 0.76 14.53
C LYS A 720 -13.45 0.42 16.01
N VAL A 721 -13.88 -0.79 16.34
CA VAL A 721 -14.02 -1.24 17.73
C VAL A 721 -13.59 -2.70 17.87
N ALA A 722 -12.91 -3.02 18.96
CA ALA A 722 -12.50 -4.40 19.26
C ALA A 722 -12.55 -4.69 20.76
N LEU A 723 -12.70 -5.97 21.11
CA LEU A 723 -12.70 -6.44 22.48
C LEU A 723 -11.61 -7.50 22.68
N GLY A 724 -10.72 -7.23 23.64
CA GLY A 724 -9.60 -8.10 23.99
C GLY A 724 -9.71 -8.65 25.40
N VAL A 725 -8.73 -9.47 25.79
CA VAL A 725 -8.68 -10.02 27.15
C VAL A 725 -8.74 -8.89 28.19
N PRO A 726 -9.56 -9.01 29.26
CA PRO A 726 -9.67 -7.96 30.27
C PRO A 726 -8.37 -7.79 31.06
N ALA A 727 -8.22 -6.63 31.69
CA ALA A 727 -7.18 -6.44 32.70
C ALA A 727 -7.37 -7.45 33.85
N ALA A 728 -6.28 -7.84 34.50
CA ALA A 728 -6.31 -8.83 35.59
C ALA A 728 -7.29 -8.48 36.73
N VAL A 729 -7.53 -7.18 36.94
CA VAL A 729 -8.55 -6.66 37.86
C VAL A 729 -9.41 -5.66 37.09
N SER A 730 -10.37 -6.15 36.32
CA SER A 730 -11.38 -5.33 35.64
C SER A 730 -12.78 -5.65 36.17
N SER A 731 -13.63 -4.64 36.25
CA SER A 731 -15.06 -4.78 36.54
C SER A 731 -15.88 -5.19 35.32
N TYR A 732 -15.26 -5.22 34.14
CA TYR A 732 -15.88 -5.59 32.88
C TYR A 732 -15.21 -6.83 32.28
N SER A 733 -15.96 -7.59 31.48
CA SER A 733 -15.53 -8.91 30.97
C SER A 733 -14.48 -8.85 29.85
N ALA A 734 -14.17 -7.65 29.35
CA ALA A 734 -13.20 -7.42 28.28
C ALA A 734 -12.49 -6.07 28.44
N ALA A 735 -11.33 -5.92 27.80
CA ALA A 735 -10.78 -4.59 27.51
C ALA A 735 -11.37 -4.11 26.17
N VAL A 736 -11.87 -2.87 26.14
CA VAL A 736 -12.51 -2.28 24.95
C VAL A 736 -11.52 -1.37 24.25
N TYR A 737 -11.42 -1.48 22.93
CA TYR A 737 -10.56 -0.65 22.12
C TYR A 737 -11.35 0.03 21.02
N PHE A 738 -11.01 1.27 20.67
CA PHE A 738 -11.51 1.90 19.46
C PHE A 738 -10.46 2.74 18.74
N VAL A 739 -10.67 2.93 17.44
CA VAL A 739 -9.91 3.85 16.59
C VAL A 739 -10.80 5.03 16.25
N GLY A 740 -10.28 6.25 16.44
CA GLY A 740 -10.97 7.47 16.01
C GLY A 740 -10.52 8.70 16.80
N ARG A 741 -11.40 9.67 16.97
CA ARG A 741 -11.13 10.95 17.65
C ARG A 741 -11.82 11.03 19.01
N LEU A 742 -11.02 11.30 20.04
CA LEU A 742 -11.48 11.55 21.40
C LEU A 742 -11.21 12.99 21.82
N LEU A 743 -12.21 13.65 22.40
CA LEU A 743 -12.03 14.97 23.02
C LEU A 743 -11.11 14.88 24.25
N THR A 744 -9.88 15.36 24.11
CA THR A 744 -8.85 15.36 25.16
C THR A 744 -8.34 16.78 25.37
N GLY A 745 -8.48 17.32 26.59
CA GLY A 745 -8.00 18.68 26.91
C GLY A 745 -8.64 19.80 26.06
N GLY A 746 -9.88 19.58 25.56
CA GLY A 746 -10.59 20.55 24.72
C GLY A 746 -10.33 20.43 23.21
N VAL A 747 -9.48 19.48 22.78
CA VAL A 747 -9.17 19.22 21.36
C VAL A 747 -9.47 17.77 21.00
N TYR A 748 -9.98 17.52 19.80
CA TYR A 748 -10.16 16.16 19.30
C TYR A 748 -8.82 15.58 18.84
N VAL A 749 -8.41 14.48 19.46
CA VAL A 749 -7.15 13.80 19.15
C VAL A 749 -7.47 12.47 18.47
N TYR A 750 -6.93 12.27 17.27
CA TYR A 750 -6.98 10.95 16.63
C TYR A 750 -6.05 9.98 17.34
N GLY A 751 -6.48 8.72 17.49
CA GLY A 751 -5.63 7.67 17.99
C GLY A 751 -6.35 6.34 18.18
N VAL A 752 -5.63 5.43 18.82
CA VAL A 752 -6.12 4.13 19.28
C VAL A 752 -6.31 4.24 20.79
N TYR A 753 -7.50 3.97 21.27
CA TYR A 753 -7.88 4.14 22.66
C TYR A 753 -8.26 2.81 23.28
N ARG A 754 -7.88 2.60 24.54
CA ARG A 754 -8.29 1.46 25.38
C ARG A 754 -9.10 1.94 26.57
N SER A 755 -10.14 1.21 26.93
CA SER A 755 -10.87 1.29 28.18
C SER A 755 -10.88 -0.07 28.89
N ASP A 756 -10.65 -0.04 30.20
CA ASP A 756 -10.67 -1.22 31.07
C ASP A 756 -11.93 -1.28 31.96
N ASP A 757 -12.87 -0.37 31.74
CA ASP A 757 -14.05 -0.11 32.58
C ASP A 757 -15.32 0.17 31.77
N ALA A 758 -15.49 -0.57 30.67
CA ALA A 758 -16.65 -0.50 29.78
C ALA A 758 -16.91 0.90 29.19
N GLY A 759 -15.84 1.61 28.83
CA GLY A 759 -15.87 2.89 28.12
C GLY A 759 -16.04 4.11 29.00
N ALA A 760 -15.97 3.98 30.33
CA ALA A 760 -16.05 5.11 31.25
C ALA A 760 -14.78 5.98 31.20
N HIS A 761 -13.60 5.37 31.11
CA HIS A 761 -12.32 6.05 30.95
C HIS A 761 -11.52 5.47 29.78
N TRP A 762 -10.78 6.34 29.10
CA TRP A 762 -10.00 6.00 27.91
C TRP A 762 -8.55 6.42 28.05
N THR A 763 -7.66 5.53 27.62
CA THR A 763 -6.21 5.78 27.51
C THR A 763 -5.81 5.64 26.05
N ARG A 764 -5.14 6.65 25.49
CA ARG A 764 -4.52 6.56 24.16
C ARG A 764 -3.32 5.61 24.26
N ILE A 765 -3.25 4.61 23.39
CA ILE A 765 -2.19 3.57 23.38
C ILE A 765 -1.24 3.67 22.18
N ASP A 766 -1.60 4.41 21.13
CA ASP A 766 -0.70 4.80 20.05
C ASP A 766 0.09 6.07 20.41
N ASP A 767 0.95 6.50 19.49
CA ASP A 767 1.65 7.78 19.57
C ASP A 767 1.79 8.43 18.18
N ASP A 768 2.35 9.64 18.13
CA ASP A 768 2.39 10.45 16.92
C ASP A 768 3.38 9.92 15.86
N ASN A 769 4.22 8.94 16.21
CA ASN A 769 5.11 8.25 15.28
C ASN A 769 4.50 6.94 14.75
N HIS A 770 3.30 6.55 15.19
CA HIS A 770 2.65 5.27 14.86
C HIS A 770 1.16 5.46 14.57
N ARG A 771 0.87 6.11 13.44
CA ARG A 771 -0.48 6.46 12.97
C ARG A 771 -0.80 5.92 11.57
N TYR A 772 0.22 5.55 10.79
CA TYR A 772 0.11 4.78 9.54
C TYR A 772 -0.86 5.39 8.52
N GLY A 773 -0.87 6.72 8.39
CA GLY A 773 -1.78 7.40 7.48
C GLY A 773 -3.27 7.24 7.82
N GLY A 774 -3.57 6.67 8.99
CA GLY A 774 -4.90 6.27 9.42
C GLY A 774 -5.05 4.74 9.49
N VAL A 775 -5.47 4.27 10.66
CA VAL A 775 -5.78 2.87 10.91
C VAL A 775 -7.15 2.51 10.34
N GLY A 776 -7.17 1.58 9.38
CA GLY A 776 -8.37 1.11 8.68
C GLY A 776 -9.10 -0.04 9.39
N GLY A 777 -8.52 -0.65 10.42
CA GLY A 777 -9.05 -1.84 11.09
C GLY A 777 -8.38 -2.11 12.42
N ILE A 778 -9.10 -2.74 13.36
CA ILE A 778 -8.56 -3.13 14.67
C ILE A 778 -9.10 -4.49 15.11
N VAL A 779 -8.22 -5.31 15.69
CA VAL A 779 -8.57 -6.55 16.37
C VAL A 779 -7.79 -6.61 17.67
N ALA A 780 -8.39 -7.04 18.77
CA ALA A 780 -7.71 -7.15 20.05
C ALA A 780 -7.33 -8.61 20.35
N ASP A 781 -6.14 -8.81 20.92
CA ASP A 781 -5.68 -10.16 21.30
C ASP A 781 -6.50 -10.68 22.49
N THR A 782 -6.89 -11.95 22.39
CA THR A 782 -7.69 -12.65 23.38
C THR A 782 -6.83 -13.35 24.43
N ARG A 783 -5.51 -13.35 24.25
CA ARG A 783 -4.51 -13.99 25.14
C ARG A 783 -3.61 -12.98 25.87
N VAL A 784 -3.33 -11.85 25.23
CA VAL A 784 -2.36 -10.86 25.72
C VAL A 784 -3.08 -9.56 26.04
N TYR A 785 -3.06 -9.18 27.32
CA TYR A 785 -3.71 -7.95 27.76
C TYR A 785 -2.99 -6.74 27.20
N GLY A 786 -3.77 -5.81 26.65
CA GLY A 786 -3.27 -4.57 26.05
C GLY A 786 -2.90 -4.68 24.58
N ARG A 787 -2.77 -5.90 24.01
CA ARG A 787 -2.33 -6.08 22.62
C ARG A 787 -3.49 -5.91 21.64
N VAL A 788 -3.24 -5.13 20.59
CA VAL A 788 -4.11 -4.96 19.43
C VAL A 788 -3.31 -5.14 18.14
N PHE A 789 -4.01 -5.60 17.11
CA PHE A 789 -3.55 -5.66 15.72
C PHE A 789 -4.30 -4.59 14.93
N LEU A 790 -3.59 -3.79 14.15
CA LEU A 790 -4.09 -2.67 13.37
C LEU A 790 -3.89 -2.97 11.89
N ALA A 791 -4.89 -2.65 11.08
CA ALA A 791 -4.69 -2.51 9.64
C ALA A 791 -4.15 -1.10 9.41
N GLY A 792 -2.81 -0.98 9.44
CA GLY A 792 -2.05 0.21 9.11
C GLY A 792 -1.26 -0.03 7.84
N ARG A 793 0.07 0.13 7.91
CA ARG A 793 1.01 -0.17 6.82
C ARG A 793 1.37 -1.66 6.87
N GLY A 794 0.47 -2.50 6.36
CA GLY A 794 0.41 -3.91 6.71
C GLY A 794 -0.27 -4.13 8.08
N MET A 795 0.05 -5.22 8.77
CA MET A 795 -0.57 -5.52 10.07
C MET A 795 0.35 -5.07 11.22
N ASP A 796 0.03 -3.98 11.90
CA ASP A 796 0.83 -3.46 13.02
C ASP A 796 0.29 -3.90 14.37
N TYR A 797 1.16 -4.11 15.37
CA TYR A 797 0.75 -4.47 16.72
C TYR A 797 1.68 -3.89 17.79
N ASN A 798 1.15 -3.70 18.99
CA ASN A 798 1.92 -3.33 20.17
C ASN A 798 2.39 -4.56 20.94
N TYR A 799 3.65 -4.53 21.41
CA TYR A 799 4.30 -5.67 22.09
C TYR A 799 3.61 -6.07 23.36
#